data_AF-A0AAN9BC56-F1
#
_entry.id   AF-A0AAN9BC56-F1
#
_cell.length_a   1.000
_cell.length_b   1.000
_cell.length_c   1.000
_cell.angle_alpha   90.00
_cell.angle_beta   90.00
_cell.angle_gamma   90.00
#
_symmetry.space_group_name_H-M   'P 1'
#
loop_
_entity.id
_entity.type
_entity.pdbx_description
1 polymer ?
#
loop_
_entity_poly.entity_id
_entity_poly.type
_entity_poly.pdbx_seq_one_letter_code
_entity_poly.pdbx_strand_id
1 'polypeptide(L)'
;MCRLLLRAPHQDIHHMLTTTHVKTTICSAFCRTVSFTSFSRTSSQRLSPATFWSICPSSTRTRRLSSFHQCQKFPDQFRSLCNGVQLRQVILSSHRCQKNGGIFGLTELQRATITTSPRKDMMSTKEKEPVMSPENVEMRRMLRDIFTTAVDSVMPRSMLEKMVHFNAKLNVLTVAERNYSVNRNVFVVGFGKAVLGMARVVEDLLGEHIIKGILSIPDGARKDLEKAGKKDMLLSEGSKICVQEGASNNLPDNNAFRAARDINKLISNLTSKDIVIVLMSGGGSALLPYPIEPLDMDDVINTTRELFNHGATIGDVNTVRKHLEVLKGGGLAKAAMPAQVISLIISDVIGDSLDLIASGPTVRSTYSPHRCLEVISRLNAGKAIPERVLTMLQSRKTILSRQSQVTADPRGGVTECVVDDKTDWSRVHNVLVGTNNIVCSAAAHCAEQLGFVSLVLSAELCGEARQVGVVMAKLAQYITACYHPRVGTTADSDLIMLELNIAKHGISKNKLNEIAVKARNAQNLKKPMCIVAGGETTVTITGTGMGGRSQEMALTAGIQLQKGFQVFKERRPQARVFFLSAGTDGQDGPTRAAGALVDENFMADALAQGLNPQKFLDNNDAYNFFSQFYRSKDLVVTGLTGTNVMDIQLLVVRI
;
A
#
# COMPACT_ATOMS: atom_id res chain seq x y z
N MET A 1 -12.81 34.97 -5.20
CA MET A 1 -12.19 34.30 -4.05
C MET A 1 -10.93 35.07 -3.66
N CYS A 2 -11.08 36.18 -2.92
CA CYS A 2 -10.00 37.18 -2.76
C CYS A 2 -9.89 37.67 -1.31
N ARG A 3 -9.10 36.96 -0.49
CA ARG A 3 -8.51 37.35 0.81
C ARG A 3 -7.65 36.17 1.30
N LEU A 4 -6.70 36.43 2.21
CA LEU A 4 -5.74 35.48 2.81
C LEU A 4 -4.49 35.09 1.97
N LEU A 5 -3.60 36.06 1.75
CA LEU A 5 -2.16 35.83 1.51
C LEU A 5 -1.32 36.95 2.16
N LEU A 6 -1.32 37.01 3.51
CA LEU A 6 -0.40 37.83 4.31
C LEU A 6 -0.19 37.21 5.70
N ARG A 7 0.98 36.58 5.91
CA ARG A 7 1.75 36.49 7.17
C ARG A 7 2.89 35.48 7.05
N ALA A 8 4.11 35.99 6.84
CA ALA A 8 5.38 35.33 7.16
C ALA A 8 6.34 36.45 7.64
N PRO A 9 7.13 36.25 8.71
CA PRO A 9 8.00 37.28 9.25
C PRO A 9 9.34 37.41 8.49
N HIS A 10 9.95 38.60 8.54
CA HIS A 10 11.32 38.85 8.11
C HIS A 10 12.29 38.74 9.30
N GLN A 11 13.41 38.04 9.10
CA GLN A 11 14.72 38.07 9.82
C GLN A 11 15.49 36.80 9.35
N ASP A 12 16.77 36.78 9.01
CA ASP A 12 17.77 37.84 8.75
C ASP A 12 18.74 37.34 7.66
N ILE A 13 19.20 38.21 6.75
CA ILE A 13 20.38 37.95 5.90
C ILE A 13 21.20 39.24 5.78
N HIS A 14 22.36 39.25 6.45
CA HIS A 14 23.45 40.19 6.25
C HIS A 14 24.76 39.40 6.28
N HIS A 15 25.71 39.74 5.40
CA HIS A 15 26.86 38.93 4.99
C HIS A 15 26.47 37.61 4.25
N MET A 16 27.20 37.16 3.22
CA MET A 16 28.46 37.66 2.64
C MET A 16 28.32 37.93 1.12
N LEU A 17 29.13 38.87 0.61
CA LEU A 17 29.24 39.21 -0.82
C LEU A 17 30.57 38.69 -1.41
N THR A 18 30.71 38.84 -2.73
CA THR A 18 31.87 38.47 -3.60
C THR A 18 31.95 36.97 -3.95
N THR A 19 32.31 36.54 -5.17
CA THR A 19 32.95 37.25 -6.33
C THR A 19 32.23 37.06 -7.68
N THR A 20 32.57 37.93 -8.65
CA THR A 20 32.14 38.06 -10.07
C THR A 20 32.34 36.80 -10.96
N HIS A 21 31.62 36.54 -12.08
CA HIS A 21 31.42 37.35 -13.31
C HIS A 21 30.18 36.88 -14.15
N VAL A 22 29.33 37.77 -14.74
CA VAL A 22 29.28 38.25 -16.17
C VAL A 22 29.04 37.11 -17.21
N LYS A 23 28.05 37.10 -18.16
CA LYS A 23 27.33 38.11 -19.00
C LYS A 23 25.89 37.60 -19.32
N THR A 24 24.79 38.34 -19.10
CA THR A 24 24.11 39.31 -20.01
C THR A 24 23.50 38.77 -21.32
N THR A 25 22.16 38.88 -21.50
CA THR A 25 21.46 39.42 -22.71
C THR A 25 19.93 39.55 -22.53
N ILE A 26 19.47 40.81 -22.39
CA ILE A 26 18.23 41.46 -22.87
C ILE A 26 16.82 40.88 -22.55
N CYS A 27 15.93 41.79 -22.14
CA CYS A 27 14.47 41.64 -22.03
C CYS A 27 13.77 42.66 -22.97
N SER A 28 12.67 42.28 -23.63
CA SER A 28 11.81 43.22 -24.37
C SER A 28 10.40 42.68 -24.64
N ALA A 29 9.42 43.61 -24.70
CA ALA A 29 8.01 43.47 -25.11
C ALA A 29 6.95 43.31 -24.00
N PHE A 30 6.49 44.45 -23.49
CA PHE A 30 5.18 44.63 -22.83
C PHE A 30 4.43 45.77 -23.55
N CYS A 31 3.10 45.89 -23.34
CA CYS A 31 2.22 46.96 -23.86
C CYS A 31 1.96 47.06 -25.38
N ARG A 32 0.85 46.43 -25.83
CA ARG A 32 -0.22 46.90 -26.76
C ARG A 32 -1.19 45.71 -26.94
N THR A 33 -2.52 45.83 -27.06
CA THR A 33 -3.38 46.98 -27.41
C THR A 33 -4.67 46.96 -26.57
N VAL A 34 -5.31 48.11 -26.34
CA VAL A 34 -6.66 48.23 -25.75
C VAL A 34 -7.66 48.60 -26.85
N SER A 35 -8.90 48.12 -26.77
CA SER A 35 -10.03 48.64 -27.57
C SER A 35 -11.31 48.63 -26.74
N PHE A 36 -12.04 49.75 -26.79
CA PHE A 36 -13.25 50.02 -25.99
C PHE A 36 -14.49 49.91 -26.88
N THR A 37 -15.58 49.37 -26.31
CA THR A 37 -16.96 49.75 -26.63
C THR A 37 -17.76 49.86 -25.34
N SER A 38 -18.76 50.75 -25.29
CA SER A 38 -19.36 51.28 -24.06
C SER A 38 -20.90 51.22 -24.05
N PHE A 39 -21.50 51.83 -23.01
CA PHE A 39 -22.93 51.90 -22.59
C PHE A 39 -23.32 50.90 -21.49
N SER A 40 -24.05 51.29 -20.42
CA SER A 40 -24.36 52.63 -19.89
C SER A 40 -24.76 52.54 -18.39
N ARG A 41 -24.81 53.68 -17.67
CA ARG A 41 -25.17 53.77 -16.23
C ARG A 41 -26.61 54.25 -16.01
N THR A 42 -27.30 53.65 -15.04
CA THR A 42 -28.23 54.26 -14.04
C THR A 42 -28.81 53.12 -13.17
N SER A 43 -29.30 53.29 -11.93
CA SER A 43 -29.12 54.34 -10.90
C SER A 43 -29.50 53.76 -9.52
N SER A 44 -29.13 54.43 -8.43
CA SER A 44 -29.30 53.96 -7.05
C SER A 44 -30.67 54.26 -6.43
N GLN A 45 -31.16 53.40 -5.53
CA GLN A 45 -31.81 53.81 -4.27
C GLN A 45 -31.87 52.67 -3.22
N ARG A 46 -32.01 53.04 -1.94
CA ARG A 46 -32.30 52.14 -0.79
C ARG A 46 -33.68 52.52 -0.25
N LEU A 47 -34.47 51.57 0.27
CA LEU A 47 -35.55 51.83 1.23
C LEU A 47 -36.01 50.54 1.97
N SER A 48 -36.63 50.72 3.15
CA SER A 48 -37.15 49.70 4.10
C SER A 48 -37.83 50.42 5.28
N PRO A 49 -38.67 49.81 6.16
CA PRO A 49 -39.23 48.44 6.22
C PRO A 49 -40.77 48.38 6.50
N ALA A 50 -41.30 47.20 6.91
CA ALA A 50 -42.68 46.91 7.38
C ALA A 50 -43.81 46.97 6.31
N THR A 51 -45.02 46.38 6.42
CA THR A 51 -45.85 45.86 7.55
C THR A 51 -46.66 44.63 7.04
N PHE A 52 -46.71 43.41 7.62
CA PHE A 52 -47.25 42.87 8.91
C PHE A 52 -48.78 42.56 8.95
N TRP A 53 -49.17 41.27 8.94
CA TRP A 53 -50.28 40.58 9.67
C TRP A 53 -50.40 39.12 9.15
N SER A 54 -50.12 38.08 9.97
CA SER A 54 -51.03 37.30 10.87
C SER A 54 -51.67 36.07 10.15
N ILE A 55 -52.05 34.93 10.76
CA ILE A 55 -52.37 34.55 12.16
C ILE A 55 -51.69 33.21 12.57
N CYS A 56 -51.42 33.04 13.87
CA CYS A 56 -51.05 31.79 14.60
C CYS A 56 -52.02 31.64 15.82
N PRO A 57 -52.03 30.58 16.66
CA PRO A 57 -50.90 29.91 17.35
C PRO A 57 -50.84 28.43 16.91
N SER A 58 -50.62 27.33 17.66
CA SER A 58 -50.31 26.99 19.08
C SER A 58 -49.77 25.54 19.11
N SER A 59 -49.09 24.99 20.13
CA SER A 59 -48.23 25.46 21.24
C SER A 59 -47.66 24.15 21.91
N THR A 60 -46.84 24.07 22.97
CA THR A 60 -46.34 25.04 23.98
C THR A 60 -44.86 24.73 24.33
N ARG A 61 -44.54 24.41 25.61
CA ARG A 61 -43.26 23.94 26.20
C ARG A 61 -43.65 22.98 27.38
N THR A 62 -42.83 22.39 28.27
CA THR A 62 -41.56 22.86 28.89
C THR A 62 -40.83 21.79 29.75
N ARG A 63 -39.49 21.85 29.77
CA ARG A 63 -38.52 21.62 30.90
C ARG A 63 -38.30 20.23 31.56
N ARG A 64 -37.03 20.09 32.00
CA ARG A 64 -36.35 19.00 32.74
C ARG A 64 -36.96 18.71 34.12
N LEU A 65 -36.74 17.49 34.66
CA LEU A 65 -35.97 17.31 35.92
C LEU A 65 -35.50 15.85 36.18
N SER A 66 -34.72 15.72 37.24
CA SER A 66 -33.94 14.61 37.84
C SER A 66 -34.47 13.16 37.87
N SER A 67 -33.54 12.25 37.57
CA SER A 67 -33.23 10.97 38.25
C SER A 67 -33.98 10.55 39.54
N PHE A 68 -34.22 9.24 39.70
CA PHE A 68 -33.66 8.40 40.80
C PHE A 68 -33.91 6.88 40.62
N HIS A 69 -33.02 6.04 41.21
CA HIS A 69 -33.21 4.63 41.65
C HIS A 69 -33.54 3.51 40.61
N GLN A 70 -33.27 2.21 40.86
CA GLN A 70 -32.16 1.54 41.60
C GLN A 70 -32.13 0.01 41.28
N CYS A 71 -31.13 -0.70 41.85
CA CYS A 71 -31.02 -2.17 42.01
C CYS A 71 -30.70 -3.04 40.78
N GLN A 72 -30.05 -4.22 40.92
CA GLN A 72 -28.82 -4.59 41.66
C GLN A 72 -28.44 -6.06 41.33
N LYS A 73 -27.13 -6.35 41.21
CA LYS A 73 -26.44 -7.66 41.45
C LYS A 73 -26.78 -8.90 40.58
N PHE A 74 -25.73 -9.46 39.95
CA PHE A 74 -25.08 -10.78 40.18
C PHE A 74 -25.87 -11.92 40.89
N PRO A 75 -25.58 -13.22 40.64
CA PRO A 75 -24.25 -13.75 40.22
C PRO A 75 -24.23 -14.84 39.12
N ASP A 76 -23.04 -15.38 38.88
CA ASP A 76 -22.68 -16.48 37.97
C ASP A 76 -23.20 -17.89 38.36
N GLN A 77 -22.84 -18.85 37.49
CA GLN A 77 -22.79 -20.32 37.65
C GLN A 77 -24.04 -21.12 37.27
N PHE A 78 -23.88 -21.99 36.25
CA PHE A 78 -24.15 -23.43 36.41
C PHE A 78 -23.27 -24.26 35.45
N ARG A 79 -22.93 -25.50 35.86
CA ARG A 79 -22.11 -26.45 35.09
C ARG A 79 -22.93 -27.66 34.62
N SER A 80 -22.71 -28.04 33.35
CA SER A 80 -22.63 -29.44 32.82
C SER A 80 -23.81 -30.43 32.90
N LEU A 81 -23.83 -31.32 31.88
CA LEU A 81 -24.26 -32.73 31.89
C LEU A 81 -25.77 -33.12 31.96
N CYS A 82 -26.31 -33.45 30.78
CA CYS A 82 -27.12 -34.65 30.48
C CYS A 82 -26.73 -35.08 29.04
N ASN A 83 -26.28 -36.29 28.66
CA ASN A 83 -26.57 -37.72 28.97
C ASN A 83 -27.75 -38.34 28.19
N GLY A 84 -27.49 -39.50 27.56
CA GLY A 84 -28.40 -40.28 26.70
C GLY A 84 -28.16 -40.03 25.19
N VAL A 85 -28.13 -41.01 24.27
CA VAL A 85 -28.48 -42.46 24.30
C VAL A 85 -27.37 -43.31 23.61
N GLN A 86 -27.44 -44.65 23.69
CA GLN A 86 -26.30 -45.57 23.53
C GLN A 86 -26.17 -46.33 22.18
N LEU A 87 -24.92 -46.71 21.87
CA LEU A 87 -24.43 -48.00 21.32
C LEU A 87 -25.19 -48.75 20.20
N ARG A 88 -24.47 -49.07 19.11
CA ARG A 88 -23.98 -50.45 18.84
C ARG A 88 -22.83 -50.48 17.82
N GLN A 89 -22.20 -51.64 17.67
CA GLN A 89 -20.95 -51.91 16.94
C GLN A 89 -21.17 -52.92 15.78
N VAL A 90 -20.07 -53.37 15.13
CA VAL A 90 -19.94 -54.47 14.14
C VAL A 90 -20.17 -54.07 12.67
N ILE A 91 -19.42 -54.54 11.65
CA ILE A 91 -17.98 -54.84 11.40
C ILE A 91 -17.85 -55.42 9.97
N LEU A 92 -16.83 -55.00 9.18
CA LEU A 92 -16.38 -55.62 7.90
C LEU A 92 -17.44 -55.70 6.75
N SER A 93 -17.13 -56.04 5.48
CA SER A 93 -15.99 -55.68 4.61
C SER A 93 -16.23 -56.11 3.15
N SER A 94 -15.66 -55.39 2.17
CA SER A 94 -15.46 -55.84 0.76
C SER A 94 -16.76 -56.08 -0.06
N HIS A 95 -16.77 -56.41 -1.36
CA HIS A 95 -15.70 -56.69 -2.32
C HIS A 95 -16.00 -56.09 -3.72
N ARG A 96 -15.03 -56.25 -4.65
CA ARG A 96 -14.97 -55.68 -6.01
C ARG A 96 -15.35 -56.70 -7.10
N CYS A 97 -16.34 -56.39 -7.96
CA CYS A 97 -16.46 -56.79 -9.39
C CYS A 97 -17.57 -55.94 -10.06
N GLN A 98 -17.56 -55.45 -11.31
CA GLN A 98 -16.87 -55.71 -12.61
C GLN A 98 -17.70 -56.55 -13.63
N LYS A 99 -17.75 -56.03 -14.88
CA LYS A 99 -18.15 -56.64 -16.18
C LYS A 99 -19.64 -56.66 -16.60
N ASN A 100 -19.84 -56.13 -17.82
CA ASN A 100 -20.63 -56.63 -18.97
C ASN A 100 -22.17 -56.85 -18.79
N GLY A 101 -23.01 -56.80 -19.84
CA GLY A 101 -22.78 -56.50 -21.26
C GLY A 101 -23.69 -57.36 -22.18
N GLY A 102 -24.26 -56.78 -23.23
CA GLY A 102 -25.35 -57.36 -24.05
C GLY A 102 -26.69 -56.66 -23.72
N ILE A 103 -27.50 -56.11 -24.64
CA ILE A 103 -27.89 -56.41 -26.04
C ILE A 103 -29.05 -57.42 -26.14
N PHE A 104 -29.96 -57.16 -27.09
CA PHE A 104 -31.31 -57.69 -27.31
C PHE A 104 -32.40 -57.16 -26.34
N GLY A 105 -33.61 -56.83 -26.80
CA GLY A 105 -34.06 -56.68 -28.20
C GLY A 105 -35.58 -56.84 -28.37
N LEU A 106 -36.12 -56.27 -29.46
CA LEU A 106 -37.46 -56.55 -30.03
C LEU A 106 -38.68 -56.21 -29.12
N THR A 107 -39.27 -55.03 -29.29
CA THR A 107 -40.46 -54.72 -30.13
C THR A 107 -41.80 -55.18 -29.57
N GLU A 108 -42.71 -54.22 -29.34
CA GLU A 108 -44.06 -54.29 -29.93
C GLU A 108 -44.65 -52.88 -30.17
N LEU A 109 -45.83 -52.81 -30.80
CA LEU A 109 -46.37 -51.62 -31.49
C LEU A 109 -47.70 -51.12 -30.89
N GLN A 110 -48.09 -49.91 -31.34
CA GLN A 110 -49.41 -49.26 -31.17
C GLN A 110 -49.70 -48.66 -29.77
N ARG A 111 -50.09 -47.39 -29.61
CA ARG A 111 -50.90 -46.51 -30.47
C ARG A 111 -50.48 -45.05 -30.38
N ALA A 112 -50.73 -44.28 -31.45
CA ALA A 112 -50.55 -42.84 -31.45
C ALA A 112 -51.83 -42.12 -30.98
N THR A 113 -51.69 -41.21 -30.01
CA THR A 113 -52.70 -40.19 -29.70
C THR A 113 -52.08 -38.84 -30.03
N ILE A 114 -52.53 -38.22 -31.11
CA ILE A 114 -52.01 -36.91 -31.55
C ILE A 114 -52.70 -35.81 -30.74
N THR A 115 -52.03 -35.31 -29.70
CA THR A 115 -52.39 -34.05 -29.04
C THR A 115 -51.41 -32.96 -29.46
N THR A 116 -51.87 -32.07 -30.34
CA THR A 116 -51.08 -30.95 -30.84
C THR A 116 -50.90 -29.88 -29.75
N SER A 117 -49.68 -29.71 -29.25
CA SER A 117 -49.26 -28.49 -28.56
C SER A 117 -48.05 -27.88 -29.28
N PRO A 118 -47.87 -26.54 -29.29
CA PRO A 118 -46.82 -25.92 -30.07
C PRO A 118 -45.46 -26.16 -29.42
N ARG A 119 -44.57 -26.89 -30.10
CA ARG A 119 -43.14 -26.78 -29.83
C ARG A 119 -42.71 -25.35 -30.18
N LYS A 120 -42.52 -24.51 -29.16
CA LYS A 120 -41.49 -23.48 -29.26
C LYS A 120 -40.16 -24.21 -29.24
N ASP A 121 -39.51 -24.32 -30.39
CA ASP A 121 -38.12 -24.75 -30.47
C ASP A 121 -37.26 -23.69 -29.79
N MET A 122 -37.08 -23.84 -28.48
CA MET A 122 -36.15 -23.05 -27.69
C MET A 122 -34.74 -23.56 -28.01
N MET A 123 -34.29 -23.25 -29.23
CA MET A 123 -32.92 -23.42 -29.65
C MET A 123 -32.03 -22.83 -28.57
N SER A 124 -31.19 -23.67 -27.96
CA SER A 124 -30.14 -23.19 -27.06
C SER A 124 -29.12 -22.44 -27.90
N THR A 125 -29.37 -21.14 -28.10
CA THR A 125 -28.34 -20.16 -28.39
C THR A 125 -27.42 -20.15 -27.18
N LYS A 126 -26.44 -21.06 -27.18
CA LYS A 126 -25.21 -20.88 -26.42
C LYS A 126 -24.61 -19.58 -26.91
N GLU A 127 -24.89 -18.50 -26.18
CA GLU A 127 -24.20 -17.24 -26.34
C GLU A 127 -22.71 -17.57 -26.27
N LYS A 128 -22.01 -17.32 -27.37
CA LYS A 128 -20.58 -17.58 -27.43
C LYS A 128 -19.95 -16.59 -26.46
N GLU A 129 -19.25 -17.09 -25.43
CA GLU A 129 -18.41 -16.27 -24.58
C GLU A 129 -17.57 -15.33 -25.48
N PRO A 130 -17.45 -14.04 -25.15
CA PRO A 130 -16.66 -13.11 -25.94
C PRO A 130 -15.25 -13.68 -26.12
N VAL A 131 -14.68 -13.50 -27.31
CA VAL A 131 -13.37 -14.06 -27.67
C VAL A 131 -12.39 -12.90 -27.79
N MET A 132 -11.46 -12.80 -26.83
CA MET A 132 -10.37 -11.82 -26.89
C MET A 132 -9.64 -11.91 -28.24
N SER A 133 -9.37 -10.75 -28.85
CA SER A 133 -8.54 -10.69 -30.05
C SER A 133 -7.10 -11.17 -29.76
N PRO A 134 -6.37 -11.73 -30.74
CA PRO A 134 -4.97 -12.12 -30.54
C PRO A 134 -4.08 -10.97 -30.05
N GLU A 135 -4.33 -9.75 -30.52
CA GLU A 135 -3.61 -8.55 -30.06
C GLU A 135 -3.93 -8.17 -28.61
N ASN A 136 -5.18 -8.33 -28.15
CA ASN A 136 -5.54 -8.08 -26.76
C ASN A 136 -4.97 -9.17 -25.84
N VAL A 137 -4.90 -10.43 -26.29
CA VAL A 137 -4.19 -11.51 -25.58
C VAL A 137 -2.70 -11.18 -25.44
N GLU A 138 -2.04 -10.77 -26.52
CA GLU A 138 -0.62 -10.42 -26.51
C GLU A 138 -0.32 -9.18 -25.64
N MET A 139 -1.13 -8.12 -25.74
CA MET A 139 -0.97 -6.94 -24.88
C MET A 139 -1.14 -7.28 -23.38
N ARG A 140 -2.09 -8.16 -23.05
CA ARG A 140 -2.26 -8.69 -21.69
C ARG A 140 -1.07 -9.58 -21.27
N ARG A 141 -0.38 -10.24 -22.19
CA ARG A 141 0.87 -10.98 -21.94
C ARG A 141 2.00 -10.00 -21.59
N MET A 142 2.26 -9.03 -22.46
CA MET A 142 3.28 -7.98 -22.28
C MET A 142 3.12 -7.21 -20.95
N LEU A 143 1.88 -6.91 -20.54
CA LEU A 143 1.62 -6.27 -19.23
C LEU A 143 1.99 -7.14 -18.03
N ARG A 144 1.82 -8.47 -18.13
CA ARG A 144 2.28 -9.40 -17.08
C ARG A 144 3.80 -9.53 -17.11
N ASP A 145 4.43 -9.57 -18.27
CA ASP A 145 5.90 -9.57 -18.40
C ASP A 145 6.52 -8.34 -17.72
N ILE A 146 5.95 -7.14 -17.95
CA ILE A 146 6.37 -5.88 -17.29
C ILE A 146 6.22 -5.99 -15.77
N PHE A 147 5.06 -6.48 -15.29
CA PHE A 147 4.81 -6.65 -13.86
C PHE A 147 5.81 -7.61 -13.20
N THR A 148 6.01 -8.79 -13.79
CA THR A 148 6.96 -9.80 -13.30
C THR A 148 8.40 -9.26 -13.30
N THR A 149 8.86 -8.65 -14.40
CA THR A 149 10.20 -8.04 -14.48
C THR A 149 10.41 -6.95 -13.42
N ALA A 150 9.36 -6.18 -13.11
CA ALA A 150 9.40 -5.16 -12.09
C ALA A 150 9.52 -5.74 -10.66
N VAL A 151 8.76 -6.79 -10.35
CA VAL A 151 8.88 -7.54 -9.08
C VAL A 151 10.25 -8.22 -8.96
N ASP A 152 10.73 -8.88 -10.03
CA ASP A 152 12.01 -9.56 -10.06
C ASP A 152 13.20 -8.62 -9.79
N SER A 153 13.06 -7.32 -10.10
CA SER A 153 14.06 -6.31 -9.81
C SER A 153 14.32 -6.08 -8.31
N VAL A 154 13.33 -6.39 -7.45
CA VAL A 154 13.33 -6.26 -5.97
C VAL A 154 13.11 -7.60 -5.26
N MET A 155 13.41 -8.72 -5.93
CA MET A 155 13.53 -10.02 -5.26
C MET A 155 14.78 -10.05 -4.36
N PRO A 156 14.79 -10.81 -3.24
CA PRO A 156 15.86 -10.76 -2.25
C PRO A 156 17.29 -10.86 -2.80
N ARG A 157 17.50 -11.77 -3.76
CA ARG A 157 18.79 -11.90 -4.46
C ARG A 157 19.09 -10.68 -5.34
N SER A 158 18.17 -10.36 -6.26
CA SER A 158 18.26 -9.24 -7.21
C SER A 158 18.49 -7.87 -6.58
N MET A 159 18.02 -7.63 -5.34
CA MET A 159 18.22 -6.35 -4.65
C MET A 159 19.50 -6.33 -3.82
N LEU A 160 19.87 -7.43 -3.18
CA LEU A 160 21.06 -7.50 -2.33
C LEU A 160 22.34 -7.61 -3.16
N GLU A 161 22.37 -8.40 -4.24
CA GLU A 161 23.55 -8.55 -5.10
C GLU A 161 23.91 -7.27 -5.89
N LYS A 162 23.04 -6.23 -5.88
CA LYS A 162 23.35 -4.88 -6.41
C LYS A 162 23.98 -3.94 -5.38
N MET A 163 23.83 -4.23 -4.10
CA MET A 163 24.12 -3.32 -2.98
C MET A 163 25.14 -3.89 -1.98
N VAL A 164 25.32 -5.21 -1.99
CA VAL A 164 26.09 -5.99 -1.01
C VAL A 164 27.03 -6.93 -1.78
N HIS A 165 28.33 -6.73 -1.62
CA HIS A 165 29.35 -7.57 -2.26
C HIS A 165 30.37 -8.04 -1.21
N PHE A 166 30.75 -9.32 -1.24
CA PHE A 166 31.78 -9.86 -0.34
C PHE A 166 33.03 -10.30 -1.11
N ASN A 167 34.19 -9.78 -0.70
CA ASN A 167 35.49 -10.18 -1.23
C ASN A 167 36.19 -11.13 -0.25
N ALA A 168 36.02 -12.42 -0.45
CA ALA A 168 36.61 -13.49 0.36
C ALA A 168 38.16 -13.52 0.38
N LYS A 169 38.84 -12.90 -0.60
CA LYS A 169 40.31 -12.80 -0.59
C LYS A 169 40.83 -11.72 0.36
N LEU A 170 40.04 -10.65 0.55
CA LEU A 170 40.40 -9.52 1.42
C LEU A 170 39.65 -9.54 2.76
N ASN A 171 38.67 -10.42 2.93
CA ASN A 171 37.74 -10.42 4.06
C ASN A 171 37.02 -9.07 4.24
N VAL A 172 36.65 -8.44 3.11
CA VAL A 172 35.93 -7.16 3.07
C VAL A 172 34.52 -7.36 2.52
N LEU A 173 33.54 -6.93 3.30
CA LEU A 173 32.15 -6.76 2.89
C LEU A 173 31.94 -5.30 2.46
N THR A 174 31.53 -5.07 1.22
CA THR A 174 31.09 -3.77 0.72
C THR A 174 29.57 -3.69 0.77
N VAL A 175 29.02 -2.65 1.41
CA VAL A 175 27.58 -2.37 1.45
C VAL A 175 27.35 -0.90 1.11
N ALA A 176 26.67 -0.62 -0.01
CA ALA A 176 26.40 0.72 -0.53
C ALA A 176 27.62 1.66 -0.36
N GLU A 177 28.69 1.33 -1.11
CA GLU A 177 30.00 2.02 -1.14
C GLU A 177 30.83 1.98 0.16
N ARG A 178 30.28 1.60 1.32
CA ARG A 178 31.03 1.45 2.58
C ARG A 178 31.65 0.06 2.72
N ASN A 179 32.90 0.00 3.18
CA ASN A 179 33.66 -1.24 3.38
C ASN A 179 33.77 -1.62 4.86
N TYR A 180 33.59 -2.90 5.15
CA TYR A 180 33.60 -3.48 6.49
C TYR A 180 34.50 -4.72 6.53
N SER A 181 35.39 -4.82 7.53
CA SER A 181 36.25 -5.99 7.72
C SER A 181 35.47 -7.10 8.45
N VAL A 182 35.26 -8.24 7.78
CA VAL A 182 34.53 -9.39 8.35
C VAL A 182 35.48 -10.53 8.71
N ASN A 183 35.53 -10.92 9.97
CA ASN A 183 36.38 -12.00 10.46
C ASN A 183 35.69 -12.74 11.61
N ARG A 184 34.73 -13.62 11.26
CA ARG A 184 33.95 -14.43 12.22
C ARG A 184 33.37 -13.58 13.37
N ASN A 185 32.83 -12.42 13.00
CA ASN A 185 32.37 -11.30 13.85
C ASN A 185 30.97 -10.77 13.42
N VAL A 186 30.26 -11.49 12.56
CA VAL A 186 28.98 -11.03 11.99
C VAL A 186 27.80 -11.65 12.76
N PHE A 187 26.87 -10.81 13.17
CA PHE A 187 25.59 -11.19 13.75
C PHE A 187 24.46 -10.77 12.81
N VAL A 188 23.44 -11.61 12.65
CA VAL A 188 22.30 -11.31 11.77
C VAL A 188 21.02 -11.25 12.58
N VAL A 189 20.36 -10.09 12.60
CA VAL A 189 19.03 -9.95 13.19
C VAL A 189 18.04 -9.52 12.11
N GLY A 190 16.79 -9.95 12.19
CA GLY A 190 15.82 -9.55 11.17
C GLY A 190 14.37 -9.65 11.59
N PHE A 191 13.52 -8.81 11.01
CA PHE A 191 12.09 -8.75 11.31
C PHE A 191 11.27 -8.19 10.14
N GLY A 192 10.18 -8.89 9.79
CA GLY A 192 9.27 -8.51 8.70
C GLY A 192 8.92 -9.68 7.77
N LYS A 193 7.98 -9.45 6.84
CA LYS A 193 7.44 -10.45 5.90
C LYS A 193 8.49 -11.10 4.99
N ALA A 194 9.46 -10.32 4.50
CA ALA A 194 10.39 -10.74 3.42
C ALA A 194 11.81 -11.10 3.92
N VAL A 195 12.08 -10.99 5.23
CA VAL A 195 13.46 -11.07 5.75
C VAL A 195 14.07 -12.47 5.67
N LEU A 196 13.28 -13.54 5.51
CA LEU A 196 13.81 -14.91 5.38
C LEU A 196 14.63 -15.06 4.09
N GLY A 197 14.10 -14.59 2.95
CA GLY A 197 14.82 -14.58 1.68
C GLY A 197 16.03 -13.64 1.70
N MET A 198 15.95 -12.50 2.42
CA MET A 198 17.11 -11.62 2.62
C MET A 198 18.22 -12.33 3.41
N ALA A 199 17.84 -13.03 4.50
CA ALA A 199 18.77 -13.74 5.36
C ALA A 199 19.46 -14.90 4.61
N ARG A 200 18.76 -15.56 3.70
CA ARG A 200 19.33 -16.62 2.85
C ARG A 200 20.44 -16.09 1.91
N VAL A 201 20.30 -14.89 1.36
CA VAL A 201 21.36 -14.25 0.56
C VAL A 201 22.54 -13.81 1.43
N VAL A 202 22.29 -13.29 2.64
CA VAL A 202 23.35 -12.94 3.60
C VAL A 202 24.09 -14.20 4.10
N GLU A 203 23.38 -15.31 4.26
CA GLU A 203 23.98 -16.62 4.57
C GLU A 203 24.89 -17.12 3.44
N ASP A 204 24.45 -17.07 2.18
CA ASP A 204 25.28 -17.42 1.02
C ASP A 204 26.54 -16.57 0.92
N LEU A 205 26.45 -15.28 1.25
CA LEU A 205 27.58 -14.35 1.17
C LEU A 205 28.56 -14.46 2.35
N LEU A 206 28.08 -14.78 3.56
CA LEU A 206 28.86 -14.61 4.81
C LEU A 206 28.82 -15.82 5.76
N GLY A 207 28.33 -16.99 5.32
CA GLY A 207 28.06 -18.16 6.18
C GLY A 207 29.17 -18.55 7.17
N GLU A 208 30.45 -18.47 6.78
CA GLU A 208 31.58 -18.69 7.70
C GLU A 208 31.75 -17.57 8.73
N HIS A 209 31.58 -16.31 8.32
CA HIS A 209 31.81 -15.11 9.13
C HIS A 209 30.66 -14.79 10.09
N ILE A 210 29.47 -15.34 9.83
CA ILE A 210 28.35 -15.30 10.77
C ILE A 210 28.72 -16.11 12.03
N ILE A 211 28.53 -15.52 13.21
CA ILE A 211 28.58 -16.22 14.50
C ILE A 211 27.21 -16.82 14.79
N LYS A 212 26.15 -15.99 14.75
CA LYS A 212 24.78 -16.35 15.13
C LYS A 212 23.78 -15.33 14.57
N GLY A 213 22.56 -15.77 14.31
CA GLY A 213 21.46 -14.86 13.99
C GLY A 213 20.09 -15.27 14.55
N ILE A 214 19.16 -14.32 14.56
CA ILE A 214 17.74 -14.51 14.95
C ILE A 214 16.84 -13.69 14.03
N LEU A 215 15.90 -14.34 13.36
CA LEU A 215 14.82 -13.70 12.60
C LEU A 215 13.48 -13.83 13.33
N SER A 216 12.65 -12.80 13.24
CA SER A 216 11.24 -12.78 13.66
C SER A 216 10.36 -12.60 12.42
N ILE A 217 9.65 -13.66 12.00
CA ILE A 217 8.85 -13.66 10.76
C ILE A 217 7.37 -14.00 11.04
N PRO A 218 6.43 -13.71 10.12
CA PRO A 218 5.01 -14.02 10.33
C PRO A 218 4.77 -15.52 10.60
N ASP A 219 3.76 -15.83 11.40
CA ASP A 219 3.31 -17.21 11.65
C ASP A 219 3.05 -17.97 10.33
N GLY A 220 3.66 -19.15 10.19
CA GLY A 220 3.54 -19.99 8.99
C GLY A 220 4.31 -19.51 7.74
N ALA A 221 5.04 -18.39 7.78
CA ALA A 221 5.70 -17.82 6.60
C ALA A 221 6.71 -18.78 5.93
N ARG A 222 7.45 -19.60 6.69
CA ARG A 222 8.30 -20.66 6.13
C ARG A 222 7.48 -21.65 5.31
N LYS A 223 6.38 -22.14 5.88
CA LYS A 223 5.50 -23.16 5.29
C LYS A 223 4.83 -22.66 4.01
N ASP A 224 4.55 -21.37 3.92
CA ASP A 224 3.95 -20.77 2.72
C ASP A 224 4.97 -20.54 1.60
N LEU A 225 6.23 -20.22 1.92
CA LEU A 225 7.34 -20.24 0.96
C LEU A 225 7.64 -21.67 0.46
N GLU A 226 7.60 -22.68 1.33
CA GLU A 226 7.71 -24.09 0.95
C GLU A 226 6.61 -24.51 -0.04
N LYS A 227 5.33 -24.18 0.23
CA LYS A 227 4.21 -24.42 -0.69
C LYS A 227 4.36 -23.68 -2.02
N ALA A 228 4.90 -22.46 -2.00
CA ALA A 228 5.15 -21.65 -3.18
C ALA A 228 6.37 -22.12 -3.99
N GLY A 229 7.07 -23.18 -3.55
CA GLY A 229 8.27 -23.71 -4.21
C GLY A 229 9.53 -22.87 -4.01
N LYS A 230 9.48 -21.81 -3.19
CA LYS A 230 10.54 -20.81 -2.94
C LYS A 230 11.65 -21.35 -2.01
N LYS A 231 12.13 -22.57 -2.26
CA LYS A 231 13.19 -23.23 -1.47
C LYS A 231 14.52 -22.47 -1.52
N ASP A 232 14.75 -21.72 -2.59
CA ASP A 232 15.86 -20.79 -2.78
C ASP A 232 15.88 -19.63 -1.77
N MET A 233 14.75 -19.35 -1.10
CA MET A 233 14.62 -18.34 -0.05
C MET A 233 14.72 -18.90 1.37
N LEU A 234 14.83 -20.22 1.54
CA LEU A 234 14.91 -20.88 2.84
C LEU A 234 16.37 -21.04 3.27
N LEU A 235 16.66 -20.79 4.55
CA LEU A 235 17.97 -20.98 5.17
C LEU A 235 18.48 -22.41 5.03
N SER A 236 19.81 -22.55 4.96
CA SER A 236 20.50 -23.83 4.83
C SER A 236 20.27 -24.79 6.03
N GLU A 237 20.37 -26.10 5.78
CA GLU A 237 20.45 -27.08 6.86
C GLU A 237 21.73 -26.83 7.69
N GLY A 238 21.57 -26.71 9.01
CA GLY A 238 22.68 -26.32 9.91
C GLY A 238 22.94 -24.81 9.99
N SER A 239 22.05 -23.96 9.45
CA SER A 239 22.18 -22.50 9.54
C SER A 239 22.45 -21.99 10.97
N LYS A 240 23.38 -21.04 11.08
CA LYS A 240 23.64 -20.29 12.32
C LYS A 240 22.55 -19.24 12.62
N ILE A 241 21.61 -19.03 11.70
CA ILE A 241 20.49 -18.09 11.83
C ILE A 241 19.25 -18.87 12.30
N CYS A 242 18.82 -18.62 13.55
CA CYS A 242 17.57 -19.14 14.08
C CYS A 242 16.38 -18.33 13.53
N VAL A 243 15.24 -18.98 13.35
CA VAL A 243 13.99 -18.34 12.90
C VAL A 243 12.92 -18.60 13.95
N GLN A 244 12.25 -17.53 14.40
CA GLN A 244 11.08 -17.58 15.26
C GLN A 244 9.88 -17.04 14.45
N GLU A 245 8.78 -17.78 14.44
CA GLU A 245 7.54 -17.38 13.76
C GLU A 245 6.53 -16.82 14.79
N GLY A 246 5.78 -15.77 14.42
CA GLY A 246 4.81 -15.12 15.29
C GLY A 246 4.15 -13.88 14.65
N ALA A 247 3.69 -12.95 15.48
CA ALA A 247 2.86 -11.81 15.08
C ALA A 247 1.62 -12.20 14.25
N SER A 248 0.86 -13.17 14.77
CA SER A 248 -0.33 -13.74 14.14
C SER A 248 -1.32 -12.65 13.71
N ASN A 249 -1.85 -12.74 12.48
CA ASN A 249 -2.70 -11.71 11.86
C ASN A 249 -2.06 -10.30 11.79
N ASN A 250 -0.72 -10.21 11.73
CA ASN A 250 0.05 -8.96 11.72
C ASN A 250 -0.13 -8.08 12.98
N LEU A 251 -0.48 -8.71 14.12
CA LEU A 251 -0.60 -8.08 15.44
C LEU A 251 0.53 -8.57 16.36
N PRO A 252 1.06 -7.74 17.28
CA PRO A 252 2.06 -8.18 18.26
C PRO A 252 1.56 -9.36 19.11
N ASP A 253 2.38 -10.39 19.30
CA ASP A 253 2.07 -11.53 20.15
C ASP A 253 3.26 -12.00 21.02
N ASN A 254 3.02 -13.00 21.87
CA ASN A 254 4.01 -13.55 22.80
C ASN A 254 5.19 -14.26 22.10
N ASN A 255 5.05 -14.70 20.85
CA ASN A 255 6.16 -15.31 20.11
C ASN A 255 7.04 -14.23 19.49
N ALA A 256 6.44 -13.19 18.88
CA ALA A 256 7.18 -12.01 18.44
C ALA A 256 7.91 -11.32 19.60
N PHE A 257 7.30 -11.25 20.79
CA PHE A 257 7.96 -10.74 22.01
C PHE A 257 9.17 -11.58 22.44
N ARG A 258 9.08 -12.92 22.38
CA ARG A 258 10.22 -13.82 22.65
C ARG A 258 11.35 -13.58 21.64
N ALA A 259 11.00 -13.46 20.36
CA ALA A 259 11.97 -13.18 19.30
C ALA A 259 12.66 -11.82 19.50
N ALA A 260 11.90 -10.76 19.78
CA ALA A 260 12.44 -9.42 20.03
C ALA A 260 13.33 -9.36 21.29
N ARG A 261 12.91 -10.00 22.38
CA ARG A 261 13.71 -10.17 23.61
C ARG A 261 15.04 -10.89 23.33
N ASP A 262 15.01 -11.94 22.52
CA ASP A 262 16.20 -12.75 22.24
C ASP A 262 17.12 -12.09 21.20
N ILE A 263 16.56 -11.31 20.26
CA ILE A 263 17.28 -10.34 19.42
C ILE A 263 18.01 -9.32 20.29
N ASN A 264 17.32 -8.70 21.26
CA ASN A 264 17.94 -7.72 22.18
C ASN A 264 19.12 -8.37 22.94
N LYS A 265 18.91 -9.55 23.54
CA LYS A 265 19.97 -10.29 24.24
C LYS A 265 21.17 -10.65 23.36
N LEU A 266 20.95 -10.89 22.06
CA LEU A 266 22.03 -11.20 21.12
C LEU A 266 22.95 -9.99 20.86
N ILE A 267 22.39 -8.78 20.86
CA ILE A 267 23.11 -7.55 20.49
C ILE A 267 23.65 -6.74 21.69
N SER A 268 23.02 -6.83 22.88
CA SER A 268 23.37 -6.02 24.07
C SER A 268 24.78 -6.18 24.64
N ASN A 269 25.60 -7.12 24.15
CA ASN A 269 26.94 -7.40 24.68
C ASN A 269 28.03 -7.43 23.59
N LEU A 270 27.78 -6.77 22.45
CA LEU A 270 28.71 -6.76 21.32
C LEU A 270 29.80 -5.69 21.47
N THR A 271 30.92 -5.89 20.77
CA THR A 271 32.11 -5.04 20.85
C THR A 271 32.28 -4.17 19.61
N SER A 272 33.21 -3.21 19.68
CA SER A 272 33.55 -2.34 18.54
C SER A 272 34.20 -3.05 17.35
N LYS A 273 34.47 -4.36 17.46
CA LYS A 273 34.96 -5.25 16.39
C LYS A 273 33.84 -6.00 15.67
N ASP A 274 32.64 -6.04 16.23
CA ASP A 274 31.52 -6.83 15.73
C ASP A 274 30.68 -6.05 14.71
N ILE A 275 29.95 -6.78 13.87
CA ILE A 275 29.05 -6.25 12.84
C ILE A 275 27.67 -6.87 13.02
N VAL A 276 26.64 -6.05 13.20
CA VAL A 276 25.24 -6.47 13.19
C VAL A 276 24.63 -6.11 11.85
N ILE A 277 24.24 -7.12 11.06
CA ILE A 277 23.41 -6.95 9.88
C ILE A 277 21.94 -7.03 10.33
N VAL A 278 21.18 -5.96 10.09
CA VAL A 278 19.77 -5.82 10.47
C VAL A 278 18.91 -5.90 9.22
N LEU A 279 18.09 -6.96 9.10
CA LEU A 279 17.25 -7.21 7.94
C LEU A 279 15.83 -6.74 8.23
N MET A 280 15.33 -5.77 7.45
CA MET A 280 14.05 -5.11 7.73
C MET A 280 13.12 -5.17 6.53
N SER A 281 11.84 -5.48 6.78
CA SER A 281 10.77 -5.37 5.79
C SER A 281 9.41 -5.14 6.46
N GLY A 282 8.36 -5.06 5.64
CA GLY A 282 6.99 -4.83 6.07
C GLY A 282 6.49 -5.73 7.19
N GLY A 283 5.60 -5.18 8.03
CA GLY A 283 5.12 -5.84 9.26
C GLY A 283 6.09 -5.81 10.46
N GLY A 284 7.33 -5.33 10.27
CA GLY A 284 8.37 -5.32 11.30
C GLY A 284 7.98 -4.71 12.67
N SER A 285 7.07 -3.73 12.70
CA SER A 285 6.57 -3.15 13.96
C SER A 285 5.85 -4.16 14.87
N ALA A 286 5.18 -5.17 14.29
CA ALA A 286 4.48 -6.23 15.03
C ALA A 286 5.38 -7.43 15.35
N LEU A 287 6.44 -7.63 14.56
CA LEU A 287 7.43 -8.70 14.71
C LEU A 287 8.61 -8.34 15.62
N LEU A 288 8.80 -7.06 15.94
CA LEU A 288 9.77 -6.57 16.92
C LEU A 288 9.11 -5.88 18.14
N PRO A 289 8.18 -6.53 18.89
CA PRO A 289 7.56 -5.93 20.07
C PRO A 289 8.41 -6.18 21.32
N TYR A 290 8.90 -5.14 21.98
CA TYR A 290 9.66 -5.30 23.24
C TYR A 290 9.38 -4.12 24.19
N PRO A 291 8.33 -4.21 25.05
CA PRO A 291 7.96 -3.17 26.01
C PRO A 291 9.10 -2.77 26.95
N ILE A 292 9.13 -1.50 27.37
CA ILE A 292 10.09 -1.00 28.37
C ILE A 292 9.49 -1.16 29.77
N GLU A 293 10.24 -1.78 30.68
CA GLU A 293 9.86 -1.91 32.09
C GLU A 293 9.50 -0.53 32.71
N PRO A 294 8.44 -0.45 33.54
CA PRO A 294 7.62 -1.54 34.07
C PRO A 294 6.40 -1.91 33.20
N LEU A 295 6.36 -1.53 31.92
CA LEU A 295 5.27 -1.87 31.01
C LEU A 295 5.39 -3.31 30.49
N ASP A 296 4.26 -3.88 30.07
CA ASP A 296 4.17 -5.20 29.44
C ASP A 296 3.49 -5.15 28.05
N MET A 297 3.25 -6.33 27.46
CA MET A 297 2.66 -6.47 26.14
C MET A 297 1.20 -5.98 26.11
N ASP A 298 0.44 -6.15 27.19
CA ASP A 298 -0.95 -5.72 27.25
C ASP A 298 -1.03 -4.19 27.34
N ASP A 299 -0.14 -3.52 28.08
CA ASP A 299 -0.03 -2.06 28.06
C ASP A 299 0.16 -1.51 26.63
N VAL A 300 1.06 -2.14 25.84
CA VAL A 300 1.38 -1.70 24.47
C VAL A 300 0.26 -2.04 23.48
N ILE A 301 -0.32 -3.23 23.55
CA ILE A 301 -1.42 -3.66 22.68
C ILE A 301 -2.67 -2.82 22.96
N ASN A 302 -3.05 -2.63 24.23
CA ASN A 302 -4.22 -1.85 24.60
C ASN A 302 -4.03 -0.36 24.25
N THR A 303 -2.86 0.23 24.51
CA THR A 303 -2.55 1.62 24.06
C THR A 303 -2.67 1.76 22.54
N THR A 304 -2.15 0.79 21.78
CA THR A 304 -2.22 0.80 20.32
C THR A 304 -3.67 0.72 19.82
N ARG A 305 -4.48 -0.18 20.41
CA ARG A 305 -5.90 -0.34 20.07
C ARG A 305 -6.68 0.95 20.36
N GLU A 306 -6.54 1.50 21.56
CA GLU A 306 -7.32 2.66 21.96
C GLU A 306 -6.93 3.94 21.21
N LEU A 307 -5.66 4.11 20.81
CA LEU A 307 -5.28 5.18 19.89
C LEU A 307 -6.03 5.05 18.55
N PHE A 308 -6.07 3.86 17.94
CA PHE A 308 -6.83 3.65 16.69
C PHE A 308 -8.34 3.84 16.88
N ASN A 309 -8.93 3.37 17.99
CA ASN A 309 -10.35 3.59 18.32
C ASN A 309 -10.71 5.09 18.39
N HIS A 310 -9.77 5.93 18.82
CA HIS A 310 -9.93 7.39 18.89
C HIS A 310 -9.47 8.13 17.62
N GLY A 311 -9.23 7.42 16.51
CA GLY A 311 -8.90 8.02 15.21
C GLY A 311 -7.44 8.46 15.06
N ALA A 312 -6.49 7.83 15.77
CA ALA A 312 -5.06 8.07 15.58
C ALA A 312 -4.61 7.73 14.15
N THR A 313 -3.74 8.57 13.58
CA THR A 313 -2.99 8.21 12.37
C THR A 313 -1.88 7.21 12.71
N ILE A 314 -1.34 6.52 11.70
CA ILE A 314 -0.16 5.65 11.91
C ILE A 314 1.05 6.42 12.45
N GLY A 315 1.18 7.72 12.12
CA GLY A 315 2.21 8.61 12.67
C GLY A 315 2.01 8.91 14.16
N ASP A 316 0.75 9.09 14.60
CA ASP A 316 0.39 9.26 16.00
C ASP A 316 0.68 8.00 16.83
N VAL A 317 0.28 6.83 16.31
CA VAL A 317 0.58 5.53 16.94
C VAL A 317 2.09 5.30 17.01
N ASN A 318 2.83 5.55 15.92
CA ASN A 318 4.30 5.45 15.92
C ASN A 318 4.96 6.40 16.93
N THR A 319 4.46 7.63 17.08
CA THR A 319 4.97 8.62 18.02
C THR A 319 4.92 8.09 19.47
N VAL A 320 3.75 7.58 19.89
CA VAL A 320 3.58 7.00 21.23
C VAL A 320 4.35 5.69 21.36
N ARG A 321 4.21 4.76 20.41
CA ARG A 321 4.80 3.42 20.45
C ARG A 321 6.32 3.42 20.59
N LYS A 322 7.03 4.36 19.94
CA LYS A 322 8.49 4.54 20.09
C LYS A 322 8.94 4.86 21.51
N HIS A 323 8.05 5.33 22.38
CA HIS A 323 8.35 5.60 23.79
C HIS A 323 7.98 4.45 24.72
N LEU A 324 7.16 3.49 24.28
CA LEU A 324 6.73 2.35 25.10
C LEU A 324 7.65 1.12 24.95
N GLU A 325 8.53 1.12 23.94
CA GLU A 325 9.26 -0.08 23.51
C GLU A 325 10.77 0.14 23.34
N VAL A 326 11.58 -0.80 23.86
CA VAL A 326 13.05 -0.73 23.99
C VAL A 326 13.76 -0.62 22.63
N LEU A 327 13.29 -1.36 21.62
CA LEU A 327 14.02 -1.54 20.36
C LEU A 327 13.63 -0.54 19.25
N LYS A 328 12.55 0.21 19.43
CA LYS A 328 12.03 1.16 18.43
C LYS A 328 12.71 2.53 18.56
N GLY A 329 12.56 3.42 17.57
CA GLY A 329 13.10 4.79 17.63
C GLY A 329 14.63 4.88 17.83
N GLY A 330 15.38 3.94 17.24
CA GLY A 330 16.83 3.85 17.34
C GLY A 330 17.32 2.88 18.43
N GLY A 331 16.41 2.33 19.23
CA GLY A 331 16.72 1.44 20.35
C GLY A 331 17.51 0.19 19.97
N LEU A 332 17.22 -0.45 18.84
CA LEU A 332 17.98 -1.61 18.36
C LEU A 332 19.42 -1.22 17.97
N ALA A 333 19.62 -0.08 17.31
CA ALA A 333 20.96 0.41 17.01
C ALA A 333 21.74 0.71 18.30
N LYS A 334 21.11 1.39 19.27
CA LYS A 334 21.72 1.65 20.59
C LYS A 334 22.08 0.36 21.34
N ALA A 335 21.20 -0.64 21.31
CA ALA A 335 21.43 -1.92 21.95
C ALA A 335 22.55 -2.74 21.30
N ALA A 336 22.92 -2.48 20.04
CA ALA A 336 24.04 -3.12 19.37
C ALA A 336 25.39 -2.39 19.55
N MET A 337 25.40 -1.14 19.99
CA MET A 337 26.62 -0.35 20.10
C MET A 337 27.51 -0.83 21.26
N PRO A 338 28.86 -0.81 21.10
CA PRO A 338 29.64 -0.08 20.09
C PRO A 338 29.92 -0.81 18.75
N ALA A 339 29.23 -1.92 18.44
CA ALA A 339 29.36 -2.61 17.15
C ALA A 339 28.98 -1.73 15.94
N GLN A 340 29.37 -2.16 14.74
CA GLN A 340 28.86 -1.60 13.49
C GLN A 340 27.44 -2.12 13.24
N VAL A 341 26.52 -1.26 12.82
CA VAL A 341 25.12 -1.61 12.54
C VAL A 341 24.81 -1.32 11.07
N ILE A 342 24.51 -2.36 10.30
CA ILE A 342 24.23 -2.29 8.87
C ILE A 342 22.79 -2.75 8.63
N SER A 343 21.87 -1.81 8.44
CA SER A 343 20.47 -2.11 8.15
C SER A 343 20.22 -2.21 6.65
N LEU A 344 19.74 -3.36 6.21
CA LEU A 344 19.30 -3.63 4.84
C LEU A 344 17.77 -3.65 4.85
N ILE A 345 17.15 -2.68 4.18
CA ILE A 345 15.76 -2.31 4.41
C ILE A 345 14.95 -2.42 3.11
N ILE A 346 13.84 -3.16 3.16
CA ILE A 346 12.77 -3.13 2.17
C ILE A 346 11.66 -2.20 2.69
N SER A 347 11.23 -1.25 1.86
CA SER A 347 10.19 -0.28 2.19
C SER A 347 8.82 -0.71 1.65
N ASP A 348 7.87 -0.96 2.55
CA ASP A 348 6.43 -1.01 2.27
C ASP A 348 5.71 0.29 2.69
N VAL A 349 6.44 1.42 2.72
CA VAL A 349 5.96 2.71 3.22
C VAL A 349 6.13 3.79 2.16
N ILE A 350 5.04 4.49 1.84
CA ILE A 350 5.03 5.62 0.90
C ILE A 350 6.04 6.69 1.34
N GLY A 351 6.89 7.13 0.40
CA GLY A 351 7.97 8.09 0.65
C GLY A 351 9.20 7.52 1.37
N ASP A 352 9.30 6.19 1.51
CA ASP A 352 10.47 5.44 2.00
C ASP A 352 11.06 5.92 3.35
N SER A 353 10.22 6.50 4.20
CA SER A 353 10.65 7.10 5.47
C SER A 353 11.14 6.07 6.48
N LEU A 354 12.46 5.97 6.62
CA LEU A 354 13.17 5.07 7.54
C LEU A 354 12.67 5.14 8.98
N ASP A 355 12.21 6.31 9.43
CA ASP A 355 11.68 6.53 10.78
C ASP A 355 10.27 5.91 10.98
N LEU A 356 9.51 5.72 9.90
CA LEU A 356 8.21 5.05 9.91
C LEU A 356 8.35 3.52 9.73
N ILE A 357 9.26 3.07 8.87
CA ILE A 357 9.50 1.63 8.60
C ILE A 357 9.87 0.91 9.90
N ALA A 358 9.07 -0.09 10.28
CA ALA A 358 9.15 -0.81 11.56
C ALA A 358 9.19 0.08 12.83
N SER A 359 8.76 1.34 12.75
CA SER A 359 8.95 2.39 13.77
C SER A 359 10.42 2.77 14.04
N GLY A 360 11.28 2.73 13.01
CA GLY A 360 12.63 3.28 13.00
C GLY A 360 13.61 2.66 14.01
N PRO A 361 13.73 1.32 14.15
CA PRO A 361 14.56 0.68 15.18
C PRO A 361 16.06 0.99 15.07
N THR A 362 16.55 1.36 13.89
CA THR A 362 17.94 1.77 13.63
C THR A 362 18.07 3.23 13.18
N VAL A 363 17.07 4.07 13.51
CA VAL A 363 17.03 5.49 13.16
C VAL A 363 16.94 6.32 14.44
N ARG A 364 17.76 7.37 14.57
CA ARG A 364 17.71 8.27 15.74
C ARG A 364 16.32 8.93 15.86
N SER A 365 15.54 8.52 16.86
CA SER A 365 14.27 9.19 17.18
C SER A 365 14.49 10.67 17.53
N THR A 366 13.63 11.53 16.99
CA THR A 366 13.53 12.96 17.34
C THR A 366 12.24 13.26 18.13
N TYR A 367 11.50 12.24 18.57
CA TYR A 367 10.24 12.40 19.29
C TYR A 367 10.48 12.51 20.80
N SER A 368 9.61 13.26 21.49
CA SER A 368 9.64 13.41 22.95
C SER A 368 8.34 12.92 23.62
N PRO A 369 8.36 12.59 24.93
CA PRO A 369 7.15 12.26 25.69
C PRO A 369 6.12 13.40 25.71
N HIS A 370 6.56 14.65 25.53
CA HIS A 370 5.66 15.79 25.34
C HIS A 370 4.73 15.56 24.14
N ARG A 371 5.29 15.16 23.00
CA ARG A 371 4.52 14.90 21.78
C ARG A 371 3.58 13.70 21.95
N CYS A 372 3.95 12.70 22.74
CA CYS A 372 3.10 11.56 23.05
C CYS A 372 1.86 11.97 23.86
N LEU A 373 2.06 12.77 24.91
CA LEU A 373 0.97 13.29 25.74
C LEU A 373 0.07 14.27 24.95
N GLU A 374 0.65 15.07 24.04
CA GLU A 374 -0.11 15.92 23.12
C GLU A 374 -1.00 15.09 22.18
N VAL A 375 -0.47 14.00 21.58
CA VAL A 375 -1.24 13.08 20.73
C VAL A 375 -2.40 12.45 21.51
N ILE A 376 -2.14 11.91 22.70
CA ILE A 376 -3.17 11.28 23.56
C ILE A 376 -4.26 12.29 23.96
N SER A 377 -3.86 13.53 24.27
CA SER A 377 -4.79 14.62 24.61
C SER A 377 -5.61 15.08 23.40
N ARG A 378 -4.98 15.27 22.23
CA ARG A 378 -5.63 15.70 20.98
C ARG A 378 -6.71 14.72 20.50
N LEU A 379 -6.50 13.43 20.75
CA LEU A 379 -7.44 12.35 20.43
C LEU A 379 -8.48 12.11 21.54
N ASN A 380 -8.40 12.82 22.68
CA ASN A 380 -9.18 12.59 23.89
C ASN A 380 -9.04 11.16 24.50
N ALA A 381 -8.09 10.36 24.02
CA ALA A 381 -7.91 8.95 24.40
C ALA A 381 -7.44 8.73 25.84
N GLY A 382 -7.05 9.79 26.56
CA GLY A 382 -6.38 9.71 27.87
C GLY A 382 -7.16 9.02 29.01
N LYS A 383 -8.45 8.70 28.86
CA LYS A 383 -9.20 7.86 29.81
C LYS A 383 -9.23 6.38 29.45
N ALA A 384 -8.80 6.02 28.24
CA ALA A 384 -8.76 4.64 27.73
C ALA A 384 -7.32 4.08 27.68
N ILE A 385 -6.29 4.95 27.67
CA ILE A 385 -4.89 4.53 27.78
C ILE A 385 -4.60 4.01 29.20
N PRO A 386 -3.87 2.88 29.37
CA PRO A 386 -3.50 2.37 30.70
C PRO A 386 -2.72 3.37 31.56
N GLU A 387 -3.06 3.46 32.85
CA GLU A 387 -2.48 4.42 33.79
C GLU A 387 -0.95 4.28 33.95
N ARG A 388 -0.41 3.06 33.81
CA ARG A 388 1.04 2.79 33.79
C ARG A 388 1.74 3.53 32.65
N VAL A 389 1.13 3.55 31.46
CA VAL A 389 1.65 4.23 30.27
C VAL A 389 1.60 5.75 30.45
N LEU A 390 0.49 6.28 30.95
CA LEU A 390 0.34 7.71 31.26
C LEU A 390 1.35 8.17 32.31
N THR A 391 1.48 7.43 33.41
CA THR A 391 2.45 7.68 34.49
C THR A 391 3.87 7.69 33.94
N MET A 392 4.27 6.67 33.17
CA MET A 392 5.61 6.57 32.59
C MET A 392 5.93 7.76 31.66
N LEU A 393 5.01 8.15 30.79
CA LEU A 393 5.18 9.30 29.89
C LEU A 393 5.28 10.63 30.66
N GLN A 394 4.49 10.82 31.71
CA GLN A 394 4.55 12.00 32.59
C GLN A 394 5.87 12.06 33.39
N SER A 395 6.31 10.94 33.96
CA SER A 395 7.61 10.84 34.64
C SER A 395 8.76 11.17 33.70
N ARG A 396 8.77 10.61 32.48
CA ARG A 396 9.80 10.92 31.48
C ARG A 396 9.77 12.39 31.05
N LYS A 397 8.59 12.99 30.79
CA LYS A 397 8.49 14.43 30.52
C LYS A 397 9.15 15.26 31.64
N THR A 398 8.88 14.91 32.90
CA THR A 398 9.41 15.61 34.08
C THR A 398 10.91 15.47 34.27
N ILE A 399 11.50 14.33 33.87
CA ILE A 399 12.95 14.13 33.87
C ILE A 399 13.60 14.96 32.76
N LEU A 400 13.07 14.91 31.54
CA LEU A 400 13.62 15.62 30.38
C LEU A 400 13.58 17.15 30.56
N SER A 401 12.51 17.70 31.14
CA SER A 401 12.41 19.14 31.44
C SER A 401 13.39 19.61 32.53
N ARG A 402 14.11 18.70 33.21
CA ARG A 402 15.21 19.01 34.14
C ARG A 402 16.61 18.83 33.51
N GLN A 403 16.68 18.35 32.27
CA GLN A 403 17.93 17.98 31.58
C GLN A 403 18.10 18.66 30.21
N SER A 404 17.06 19.29 29.66
CA SER A 404 17.07 19.82 28.29
C SER A 404 17.75 21.19 28.18
N GLN A 405 18.74 21.29 27.29
CA GLN A 405 19.04 22.57 26.62
C GLN A 405 18.07 22.74 25.43
N VAL A 406 17.52 23.93 25.25
CA VAL A 406 16.55 24.21 24.18
C VAL A 406 17.29 24.32 22.85
N THR A 407 16.84 23.57 21.84
CA THR A 407 17.27 23.69 20.44
C THR A 407 16.04 23.89 19.53
N ALA A 408 16.18 24.69 18.48
CA ALA A 408 15.08 25.02 17.57
C ALA A 408 14.97 23.99 16.43
N ASP A 409 13.75 23.52 16.13
CA ASP A 409 13.49 22.74 14.90
C ASP A 409 13.50 23.69 13.68
N PRO A 410 14.32 23.44 12.63
CA PRO A 410 14.24 24.19 11.38
C PRO A 410 12.87 24.14 10.67
N ARG A 411 11.93 23.30 11.12
CA ARG A 411 10.52 23.27 10.68
C ARG A 411 9.56 24.09 11.55
N GLY A 412 10.07 24.88 12.51
CA GLY A 412 9.29 25.90 13.22
C GLY A 412 8.60 25.45 14.51
N GLY A 413 9.07 24.36 15.14
CA GLY A 413 8.61 23.91 16.46
C GLY A 413 9.67 24.12 17.54
N VAL A 414 9.26 24.61 18.72
CA VAL A 414 10.09 24.50 19.93
C VAL A 414 10.01 23.06 20.40
N THR A 415 11.11 22.32 20.29
CA THR A 415 11.12 20.89 20.64
C THR A 415 12.11 20.65 21.77
N GLU A 416 11.58 20.26 22.94
CA GLU A 416 12.38 19.68 24.03
C GLU A 416 12.87 18.28 23.62
N CYS A 417 13.88 18.26 22.75
CA CYS A 417 14.68 17.09 22.43
C CYS A 417 15.89 17.06 23.36
N VAL A 418 16.11 15.94 24.05
CA VAL A 418 17.43 15.69 24.66
C VAL A 418 18.43 15.43 23.53
N VAL A 419 19.29 16.43 23.30
CA VAL A 419 20.50 16.34 22.49
C VAL A 419 21.67 15.84 23.36
N ASP A 420 21.39 14.99 24.35
CA ASP A 420 22.41 14.14 24.98
C ASP A 420 22.30 12.74 24.38
N ASP A 421 23.21 12.46 23.46
CA ASP A 421 23.66 11.10 23.26
C ASP A 421 25.10 11.13 22.74
N LYS A 422 26.05 10.68 23.56
CA LYS A 422 27.45 10.45 23.15
C LYS A 422 27.59 9.25 22.21
N THR A 423 26.49 8.57 21.88
CA THR A 423 26.41 7.53 20.86
C THR A 423 27.02 7.97 19.52
N ASP A 424 27.99 7.19 19.07
CA ASP A 424 28.63 7.29 17.76
C ASP A 424 27.69 6.75 16.67
N TRP A 425 26.74 7.60 16.23
CA TRP A 425 25.82 7.30 15.14
C TRP A 425 26.51 7.08 13.77
N SER A 426 27.81 7.37 13.61
CA SER A 426 28.54 7.10 12.36
C SER A 426 28.64 5.60 12.04
N ARG A 427 28.55 4.77 13.09
CA ARG A 427 28.52 3.30 13.05
C ARG A 427 27.23 2.69 12.53
N VAL A 428 26.19 3.51 12.34
CA VAL A 428 24.89 3.07 11.82
C VAL A 428 24.79 3.43 10.34
N HIS A 429 24.63 2.41 9.50
CA HIS A 429 24.42 2.54 8.08
C HIS A 429 23.07 1.94 7.71
N ASN A 430 22.09 2.79 7.37
CA ASN A 430 20.77 2.36 6.89
C ASN A 430 20.74 2.43 5.37
N VAL A 431 20.43 1.32 4.70
CA VAL A 431 20.40 1.21 3.24
C VAL A 431 19.03 0.68 2.80
N LEU A 432 18.33 1.47 1.99
CA LEU A 432 17.13 1.03 1.27
C LEU A 432 17.59 0.15 0.10
N VAL A 433 17.31 -1.15 0.18
CA VAL A 433 17.66 -2.11 -0.87
C VAL A 433 16.47 -2.40 -1.80
N GLY A 434 15.24 -2.31 -1.29
CA GLY A 434 14.01 -2.46 -2.07
C GLY A 434 13.04 -1.34 -1.78
N THR A 435 12.59 -0.62 -2.81
CA THR A 435 11.53 0.41 -2.72
C THR A 435 10.64 0.38 -3.97
N ASN A 436 9.47 1.00 -3.90
CA ASN A 436 8.53 1.07 -5.02
C ASN A 436 9.11 1.84 -6.22
N ASN A 437 10.01 2.80 -5.99
CA ASN A 437 10.69 3.56 -7.04
C ASN A 437 11.58 2.65 -7.93
N ILE A 438 12.28 1.67 -7.33
CA ILE A 438 13.08 0.67 -8.06
C ILE A 438 12.16 -0.16 -8.98
N VAL A 439 11.01 -0.60 -8.47
CA VAL A 439 10.00 -1.36 -9.23
C VAL A 439 9.39 -0.54 -10.37
N CYS A 440 8.98 0.70 -10.10
CA CYS A 440 8.45 1.60 -11.13
C CYS A 440 9.48 1.87 -12.24
N SER A 441 10.75 2.04 -11.88
CA SER A 441 11.85 2.25 -12.83
C SER A 441 12.13 0.99 -13.67
N ALA A 442 12.12 -0.19 -13.06
CA ALA A 442 12.27 -1.46 -13.76
C ALA A 442 11.11 -1.75 -14.72
N ALA A 443 9.87 -1.48 -14.30
CA ALA A 443 8.69 -1.59 -15.16
C ALA A 443 8.76 -0.64 -16.37
N ALA A 444 9.13 0.62 -16.14
CA ALA A 444 9.27 1.61 -17.21
C ALA A 444 10.35 1.21 -18.23
N HIS A 445 11.49 0.69 -17.76
CA HIS A 445 12.54 0.20 -18.63
C HIS A 445 12.15 -1.07 -19.40
N CYS A 446 11.47 -2.02 -18.76
CA CYS A 446 10.91 -3.21 -19.43
C CYS A 446 9.90 -2.81 -20.52
N ALA A 447 9.05 -1.83 -20.26
CA ALA A 447 8.14 -1.28 -21.27
C ALA A 447 8.90 -0.65 -22.45
N GLU A 448 10.00 0.07 -22.22
CA GLU A 448 10.82 0.62 -23.31
C GLU A 448 11.50 -0.47 -24.16
N GLN A 449 11.98 -1.55 -23.53
CA GLN A 449 12.51 -2.73 -24.23
C GLN A 449 11.43 -3.43 -25.08
N LEU A 450 10.21 -3.55 -24.55
CA LEU A 450 9.03 -4.08 -25.25
C LEU A 450 8.43 -3.11 -26.27
N GLY A 451 9.08 -1.96 -26.52
CA GLY A 451 8.73 -1.05 -27.60
C GLY A 451 7.70 0.04 -27.24
N PHE A 452 7.26 0.14 -25.99
CA PHE A 452 6.41 1.25 -25.53
C PHE A 452 7.21 2.57 -25.43
N VAL A 453 6.50 3.69 -25.32
CA VAL A 453 7.04 4.95 -24.76
C VAL A 453 6.62 5.02 -23.30
N SER A 454 7.56 4.92 -22.36
CA SER A 454 7.24 4.93 -20.91
C SER A 454 7.12 6.34 -20.32
N LEU A 455 6.41 6.46 -19.20
CA LEU A 455 6.55 7.53 -18.23
C LEU A 455 6.21 7.00 -16.83
N VAL A 456 7.02 7.32 -15.82
CA VAL A 456 6.66 7.12 -14.41
C VAL A 456 5.85 8.32 -13.92
N LEU A 457 4.63 8.06 -13.46
CA LEU A 457 3.68 9.04 -12.95
C LEU A 457 4.03 9.42 -11.51
N SER A 458 4.16 8.41 -10.63
CA SER A 458 4.52 8.51 -9.22
C SER A 458 4.90 7.11 -8.68
N ALA A 459 5.79 7.04 -7.69
CA ALA A 459 6.03 5.86 -6.84
C ALA A 459 5.42 6.03 -5.43
N GLU A 460 4.59 7.06 -5.26
CA GLU A 460 3.90 7.46 -4.02
C GLU A 460 2.38 7.58 -4.24
N LEU A 461 1.81 6.74 -5.12
CA LEU A 461 0.38 6.71 -5.37
C LEU A 461 -0.38 6.30 -4.10
N CYS A 462 -1.38 7.07 -3.70
CA CYS A 462 -2.11 6.87 -2.46
C CYS A 462 -3.58 7.26 -2.60
N GLY A 463 -4.37 6.90 -1.58
CA GLY A 463 -5.80 7.20 -1.50
C GLY A 463 -6.68 5.97 -1.75
N GLU A 464 -7.97 6.23 -1.92
CA GLU A 464 -8.99 5.18 -2.02
C GLU A 464 -9.01 4.56 -3.43
N ALA A 465 -9.02 3.23 -3.50
CA ALA A 465 -8.77 2.45 -4.72
C ALA A 465 -9.76 2.75 -5.85
N ARG A 466 -11.05 2.96 -5.55
CA ARG A 466 -12.05 3.31 -6.57
C ARG A 466 -11.80 4.72 -7.11
N GLN A 467 -11.50 5.68 -6.24
CA GLN A 467 -11.13 7.04 -6.66
C GLN A 467 -9.90 7.03 -7.57
N VAL A 468 -8.86 6.26 -7.24
CA VAL A 468 -7.67 6.09 -8.10
C VAL A 468 -8.03 5.42 -9.44
N GLY A 469 -8.89 4.40 -9.45
CA GLY A 469 -9.38 3.76 -10.68
C GLY A 469 -10.14 4.73 -11.60
N VAL A 470 -10.95 5.64 -11.03
CA VAL A 470 -11.59 6.75 -11.77
C VAL A 470 -10.56 7.69 -12.38
N VAL A 471 -9.46 7.98 -11.69
CA VAL A 471 -8.38 8.86 -12.19
C VAL A 471 -7.61 8.19 -13.32
N MET A 472 -7.27 6.90 -13.20
CA MET A 472 -6.58 6.14 -14.24
C MET A 472 -7.41 6.07 -15.54
N ALA A 473 -8.72 5.82 -15.43
CA ALA A 473 -9.61 5.85 -16.59
C ALA A 473 -9.71 7.25 -17.24
N LYS A 474 -9.69 8.33 -16.44
CA LYS A 474 -9.63 9.72 -16.94
C LYS A 474 -8.29 10.04 -17.60
N LEU A 475 -7.18 9.54 -17.06
CA LEU A 475 -5.84 9.72 -17.63
C LEU A 475 -5.72 9.02 -18.99
N ALA A 476 -6.33 7.84 -19.15
CA ALA A 476 -6.44 7.17 -20.43
C ALA A 476 -7.18 8.03 -21.47
N GLN A 477 -8.29 8.65 -21.08
CA GLN A 477 -9.06 9.57 -21.92
C GLN A 477 -8.27 10.85 -22.27
N TYR A 478 -7.41 11.32 -21.36
CA TYR A 478 -6.55 12.49 -21.57
C TYR A 478 -5.47 12.18 -22.61
N ILE A 479 -4.75 11.06 -22.44
CA ILE A 479 -3.75 10.56 -23.39
C ILE A 479 -4.40 10.33 -24.77
N THR A 480 -5.58 9.68 -24.82
CA THR A 480 -6.38 9.50 -26.04
C THR A 480 -6.66 10.83 -26.76
N ALA A 481 -6.95 11.89 -26.02
CA ALA A 481 -7.21 13.22 -26.58
C ALA A 481 -5.92 13.97 -26.97
N CYS A 482 -4.80 13.79 -26.26
CA CYS A 482 -3.50 14.37 -26.63
C CYS A 482 -2.98 13.88 -27.99
N TYR A 483 -3.39 12.68 -28.41
CA TYR A 483 -3.11 12.12 -29.74
C TYR A 483 -3.90 12.80 -30.88
N HIS A 484 -4.86 13.68 -30.60
CA HIS A 484 -5.60 14.41 -31.64
C HIS A 484 -5.46 15.93 -31.46
N PRO A 485 -4.45 16.54 -32.12
CA PRO A 485 -4.39 17.99 -32.31
C PRO A 485 -5.74 18.50 -32.85
N ARG A 486 -6.33 19.46 -32.14
CA ARG A 486 -7.74 19.82 -32.31
C ARG A 486 -8.02 20.56 -33.61
N VAL A 487 -9.25 20.39 -34.09
CA VAL A 487 -9.92 21.31 -35.02
C VAL A 487 -11.28 21.66 -34.41
N GLY A 488 -11.42 22.89 -33.91
CA GLY A 488 -12.68 23.42 -33.35
C GLY A 488 -12.65 23.76 -31.86
N THR A 489 -13.48 24.73 -31.47
CA THR A 489 -13.46 25.42 -30.15
C THR A 489 -14.18 24.68 -29.03
N THR A 490 -15.11 23.75 -29.33
CA THR A 490 -15.82 22.97 -28.30
C THR A 490 -14.91 21.94 -27.64
N ALA A 491 -14.01 21.33 -28.42
CA ALA A 491 -13.03 20.37 -27.94
C ALA A 491 -12.00 20.98 -26.96
N ASP A 492 -11.90 22.31 -26.88
CA ASP A 492 -11.08 23.00 -25.88
C ASP A 492 -11.58 22.76 -24.45
N SER A 493 -12.89 22.90 -24.24
CA SER A 493 -13.54 22.74 -22.94
C SER A 493 -13.37 21.35 -22.32
N ASP A 494 -13.51 20.28 -23.11
CA ASP A 494 -13.54 18.91 -22.58
C ASP A 494 -12.20 18.49 -21.98
N LEU A 495 -11.07 18.81 -22.64
CA LEU A 495 -9.75 18.51 -22.08
C LEU A 495 -9.46 19.40 -20.85
N ILE A 496 -9.89 20.67 -20.85
CA ILE A 496 -9.73 21.55 -19.68
C ILE A 496 -10.51 20.98 -18.49
N MET A 497 -11.73 20.51 -18.71
CA MET A 497 -12.52 19.80 -17.69
C MET A 497 -11.86 18.48 -17.26
N LEU A 498 -11.19 17.78 -18.17
CA LEU A 498 -10.46 16.55 -17.85
C LEU A 498 -9.17 16.83 -17.05
N GLU A 499 -8.37 17.82 -17.42
CA GLU A 499 -7.21 18.32 -16.65
C GLU A 499 -7.64 18.75 -15.25
N LEU A 500 -8.70 19.57 -15.13
CA LEU A 500 -9.25 19.99 -13.84
C LEU A 500 -9.75 18.82 -13.01
N ASN A 501 -10.36 17.80 -13.63
CA ASN A 501 -10.83 16.61 -12.93
C ASN A 501 -9.70 15.65 -12.54
N ILE A 502 -8.59 15.60 -13.27
CA ILE A 502 -7.40 14.83 -12.90
C ILE A 502 -6.60 15.57 -11.80
N ALA A 503 -6.40 16.89 -11.94
CA ALA A 503 -5.68 17.71 -10.97
C ALA A 503 -6.34 17.78 -9.58
N LYS A 504 -7.67 17.67 -9.50
CA LYS A 504 -8.40 17.49 -8.22
C LYS A 504 -7.96 16.26 -7.42
N HIS A 505 -7.31 15.29 -8.06
CA HIS A 505 -6.83 14.04 -7.45
C HIS A 505 -5.29 13.98 -7.43
N GLY A 506 -4.62 15.13 -7.29
CA GLY A 506 -3.19 15.23 -6.98
C GLY A 506 -2.21 15.26 -8.16
N ILE A 507 -2.60 14.82 -9.36
CA ILE A 507 -1.70 14.85 -10.53
C ILE A 507 -1.52 16.30 -11.01
N SER A 508 -0.31 16.85 -10.84
CA SER A 508 -0.02 18.26 -11.13
C SER A 508 -0.12 18.60 -12.63
N LYS A 509 -0.40 19.87 -12.95
CA LYS A 509 -0.42 20.34 -14.34
C LYS A 509 0.92 20.15 -15.07
N ASN A 510 2.04 20.22 -14.34
CA ASN A 510 3.36 19.96 -14.92
C ASN A 510 3.50 18.49 -15.36
N LYS A 511 3.02 17.53 -14.55
CA LYS A 511 3.00 16.10 -14.90
C LYS A 511 2.00 15.80 -16.03
N LEU A 512 0.85 16.51 -16.10
CA LEU A 512 -0.05 16.43 -17.26
C LEU A 512 0.60 16.94 -18.55
N ASN A 513 1.32 18.07 -18.51
CA ASN A 513 2.08 18.58 -19.66
C ASN A 513 3.16 17.57 -20.13
N GLU A 514 3.88 16.95 -19.19
CA GLU A 514 4.87 15.89 -19.46
C GLU A 514 4.24 14.69 -20.19
N ILE A 515 3.07 14.24 -19.70
CA ILE A 515 2.27 13.17 -20.31
C ILE A 515 1.79 13.57 -21.72
N ALA A 516 1.32 14.81 -21.92
CA ALA A 516 0.91 15.31 -23.23
C ALA A 516 2.08 15.44 -24.22
N VAL A 517 3.32 15.65 -23.75
CA VAL A 517 4.53 15.60 -24.59
C VAL A 517 4.88 14.14 -24.94
N LYS A 518 4.92 13.23 -23.95
CA LYS A 518 5.20 11.81 -24.17
C LYS A 518 4.17 11.13 -25.08
N ALA A 519 2.88 11.48 -24.99
CA ALA A 519 1.83 10.99 -25.88
C ALA A 519 2.07 11.40 -27.34
N ARG A 520 2.34 12.68 -27.61
CA ARG A 520 2.67 13.15 -28.97
C ARG A 520 3.95 12.51 -29.52
N ASN A 521 4.94 12.24 -28.66
CA ASN A 521 6.13 11.46 -29.07
C ASN A 521 5.78 10.00 -29.42
N ALA A 522 4.96 9.33 -28.61
CA ALA A 522 4.47 7.98 -28.88
C ALA A 522 3.72 7.92 -30.23
N GLN A 523 2.93 8.94 -30.54
CA GLN A 523 2.24 9.09 -31.83
C GLN A 523 3.21 9.15 -33.01
N ASN A 524 4.19 10.05 -32.94
CA ASN A 524 5.18 10.25 -34.00
C ASN A 524 6.00 8.98 -34.27
N LEU A 525 6.27 8.21 -33.21
CA LEU A 525 6.97 6.93 -33.28
C LEU A 525 6.05 5.73 -33.63
N LYS A 526 4.73 5.95 -33.74
CA LYS A 526 3.69 4.89 -33.89
C LYS A 526 3.80 3.79 -32.82
N LYS A 527 4.16 4.18 -31.60
CA LYS A 527 4.36 3.29 -30.44
C LYS A 527 3.20 3.44 -29.44
N PRO A 528 2.80 2.36 -28.75
CA PRO A 528 1.91 2.47 -27.60
C PRO A 528 2.61 3.25 -26.46
N MET A 529 1.85 4.04 -25.70
CA MET A 529 2.34 4.72 -24.50
C MET A 529 2.02 3.88 -23.26
N CYS A 530 2.97 3.77 -22.34
CA CYS A 530 2.80 3.11 -21.04
C CYS A 530 3.05 4.12 -19.90
N ILE A 531 2.03 4.38 -19.09
CA ILE A 531 2.15 5.03 -17.79
C ILE A 531 2.41 3.96 -16.75
N VAL A 532 3.47 4.14 -15.97
CA VAL A 532 3.75 3.36 -14.76
C VAL A 532 3.44 4.22 -13.54
N ALA A 533 2.76 3.65 -12.55
CA ALA A 533 2.67 4.22 -11.21
C ALA A 533 2.84 3.12 -10.16
N GLY A 534 3.07 3.49 -8.91
CA GLY A 534 3.07 2.57 -7.78
C GLY A 534 2.95 3.29 -6.46
N GLY A 535 2.69 2.55 -5.39
CA GLY A 535 2.35 3.05 -4.06
C GLY A 535 1.31 2.15 -3.37
N GLU A 536 0.70 2.61 -2.29
CA GLU A 536 -0.24 1.83 -1.48
C GLU A 536 -1.62 2.50 -1.46
N THR A 537 -2.65 1.80 -1.95
CA THR A 537 -4.04 2.30 -1.92
C THR A 537 -4.89 1.60 -0.85
N THR A 538 -6.01 2.21 -0.47
CA THR A 538 -6.92 1.69 0.55
C THR A 538 -8.30 1.37 -0.02
N VAL A 539 -9.01 0.44 0.62
CA VAL A 539 -10.42 0.11 0.31
C VAL A 539 -11.26 0.42 1.54
N THR A 540 -12.36 1.13 1.33
CA THR A 540 -13.42 1.22 2.35
C THR A 540 -14.33 0.01 2.20
N ILE A 541 -14.30 -0.88 3.18
CA ILE A 541 -15.14 -2.09 3.19
C ILE A 541 -16.56 -1.71 3.64
N THR A 542 -17.54 -1.94 2.76
CA THR A 542 -18.97 -1.69 3.01
C THR A 542 -19.85 -2.91 2.74
N GLY A 543 -19.37 -3.86 1.93
CA GLY A 543 -20.04 -5.12 1.63
C GLY A 543 -19.42 -6.33 2.33
N THR A 544 -19.80 -7.52 1.88
CA THR A 544 -19.36 -8.83 2.42
C THR A 544 -18.60 -9.67 1.39
N GLY A 545 -18.27 -9.07 0.24
CA GLY A 545 -17.54 -9.72 -0.84
C GLY A 545 -16.07 -9.97 -0.55
N MET A 546 -15.42 -10.63 -1.50
CA MET A 546 -13.99 -10.91 -1.49
C MET A 546 -13.28 -10.16 -2.61
N GLY A 547 -12.14 -9.53 -2.29
CA GLY A 547 -11.36 -8.70 -3.21
C GLY A 547 -10.25 -7.95 -2.47
N GLY A 548 -9.59 -7.06 -3.18
CA GLY A 548 -8.57 -6.16 -2.63
C GLY A 548 -8.50 -4.85 -3.40
N ARG A 549 -7.55 -4.00 -3.02
CA ARG A 549 -7.35 -2.64 -3.54
C ARG A 549 -7.00 -2.63 -5.03
N SER A 550 -6.13 -3.54 -5.47
CA SER A 550 -5.72 -3.61 -6.89
C SER A 550 -6.87 -4.12 -7.76
N GLN A 551 -7.62 -5.11 -7.28
CA GLN A 551 -8.81 -5.63 -7.97
C GLN A 551 -9.95 -4.61 -8.01
N GLU A 552 -10.24 -3.88 -6.92
CA GLU A 552 -11.27 -2.83 -6.93
C GLU A 552 -10.86 -1.61 -7.79
N MET A 553 -9.57 -1.25 -7.81
CA MET A 553 -9.06 -0.20 -8.70
C MET A 553 -9.21 -0.60 -10.17
N ALA A 554 -8.86 -1.83 -10.54
CA ALA A 554 -9.01 -2.34 -11.90
C ALA A 554 -10.48 -2.46 -12.32
N LEU A 555 -11.34 -3.02 -11.47
CA LEU A 555 -12.79 -3.10 -11.68
C LEU A 555 -13.40 -1.71 -11.89
N THR A 556 -13.01 -0.74 -11.07
CA THR A 556 -13.48 0.65 -11.21
C THR A 556 -12.95 1.31 -12.48
N ALA A 557 -11.68 1.11 -12.83
CA ALA A 557 -11.12 1.63 -14.07
C ALA A 557 -11.89 1.11 -15.29
N GLY A 558 -12.14 -0.21 -15.38
CA GLY A 558 -12.91 -0.82 -16.47
C GLY A 558 -14.33 -0.26 -16.60
N ILE A 559 -15.03 -0.07 -15.48
CA ILE A 559 -16.36 0.57 -15.44
C ILE A 559 -16.31 2.02 -15.96
N GLN A 560 -15.23 2.76 -15.68
CA GLN A 560 -15.11 4.18 -16.01
C GLN A 560 -14.55 4.44 -17.41
N LEU A 561 -13.78 3.51 -18.00
CA LEU A 561 -13.34 3.57 -19.39
C LEU A 561 -14.55 3.61 -20.34
N GLN A 562 -15.50 2.68 -20.20
CA GLN A 562 -16.72 2.66 -21.02
C GLN A 562 -17.53 3.96 -20.87
N LYS A 563 -17.77 4.41 -19.63
CA LYS A 563 -18.52 5.64 -19.33
C LYS A 563 -17.86 6.87 -19.97
N GLY A 564 -16.53 6.95 -19.92
CA GLY A 564 -15.76 8.04 -20.53
C GLY A 564 -15.76 8.04 -22.05
N PHE A 565 -15.58 6.87 -22.69
CA PHE A 565 -15.59 6.79 -24.15
C PHE A 565 -16.97 7.00 -24.76
N GLN A 566 -18.06 6.67 -24.05
CA GLN A 566 -19.44 6.97 -24.47
C GLN A 566 -19.76 8.47 -24.62
N VAL A 567 -18.94 9.38 -24.05
CA VAL A 567 -19.13 10.83 -24.18
C VAL A 567 -18.68 11.35 -25.55
N PHE A 568 -17.64 10.74 -26.15
CA PHE A 568 -16.95 11.27 -27.34
C PHE A 568 -17.44 10.62 -28.65
N LYS A 569 -18.76 10.63 -28.88
CA LYS A 569 -19.43 9.76 -29.87
C LYS A 569 -19.05 9.93 -31.34
N GLU A 570 -18.61 11.11 -31.78
CA GLU A 570 -18.64 11.45 -33.21
C GLU A 570 -17.28 11.47 -33.93
N ARG A 571 -16.17 11.72 -33.22
CA ARG A 571 -14.83 11.87 -33.83
C ARG A 571 -13.70 11.42 -32.91
N ARG A 572 -13.42 10.12 -32.84
CA ARG A 572 -12.22 9.56 -32.18
C ARG A 572 -11.62 8.38 -32.95
N PRO A 573 -10.31 8.13 -32.80
CA PRO A 573 -9.66 6.91 -33.28
C PRO A 573 -10.13 5.69 -32.48
N GLN A 574 -9.85 4.48 -32.99
CA GLN A 574 -9.98 3.24 -32.22
C GLN A 574 -8.81 3.08 -31.23
N ALA A 575 -8.76 3.98 -30.23
CA ALA A 575 -7.78 3.87 -29.16
C ALA A 575 -8.07 2.63 -28.30
N ARG A 576 -7.08 1.76 -28.13
CA ARG A 576 -7.13 0.64 -27.19
C ARG A 576 -6.44 1.00 -25.89
N VAL A 577 -7.02 0.60 -24.77
CA VAL A 577 -6.58 0.96 -23.44
C VAL A 577 -6.56 -0.28 -22.57
N PHE A 578 -5.45 -0.54 -21.91
CA PHE A 578 -5.29 -1.64 -20.98
C PHE A 578 -4.83 -1.10 -19.63
N PHE A 579 -5.40 -1.62 -18.54
CA PHE A 579 -5.04 -1.22 -17.19
C PHE A 579 -4.84 -2.45 -16.30
N LEU A 580 -3.64 -2.56 -15.72
CA LEU A 580 -3.27 -3.55 -14.70
C LEU A 580 -3.02 -2.81 -13.37
N SER A 581 -3.51 -3.36 -12.26
CA SER A 581 -3.03 -3.03 -10.92
C SER A 581 -2.71 -4.32 -10.20
N ALA A 582 -1.56 -4.40 -9.51
CA ALA A 582 -1.19 -5.56 -8.70
C ALA A 582 -0.20 -5.25 -7.55
N GLY A 583 -0.35 -5.95 -6.42
CA GLY A 583 0.54 -5.94 -5.26
C GLY A 583 1.81 -6.75 -5.48
N THR A 584 2.96 -6.19 -5.09
CA THR A 584 4.29 -6.81 -5.32
C THR A 584 4.61 -8.02 -4.44
N ASP A 585 3.82 -8.29 -3.39
CA ASP A 585 3.93 -9.52 -2.58
C ASP A 585 3.22 -10.74 -3.18
N GLY A 586 2.43 -10.52 -4.24
CA GLY A 586 1.68 -11.55 -4.95
C GLY A 586 0.26 -11.77 -4.43
N GLN A 587 -0.22 -10.93 -3.51
CA GLN A 587 -1.58 -10.96 -2.96
C GLN A 587 -2.24 -9.58 -3.02
N ASP A 588 -3.57 -9.56 -2.96
CA ASP A 588 -4.39 -8.36 -2.93
C ASP A 588 -5.68 -8.67 -2.15
N GLY A 589 -5.78 -8.10 -0.95
CA GLY A 589 -6.76 -8.52 0.04
C GLY A 589 -6.56 -9.98 0.49
N PRO A 590 -7.58 -10.64 1.08
CA PRO A 590 -7.51 -12.04 1.50
C PRO A 590 -7.67 -13.00 0.29
N THR A 591 -6.86 -12.83 -0.76
CA THR A 591 -7.05 -13.53 -2.05
C THR A 591 -5.74 -14.10 -2.60
N ARG A 592 -5.86 -15.11 -3.49
CA ARG A 592 -4.71 -15.76 -4.16
C ARG A 592 -4.17 -14.99 -5.37
N ALA A 593 -4.72 -13.81 -5.66
CA ALA A 593 -4.35 -12.98 -6.80
C ALA A 593 -3.62 -11.75 -6.30
N ALA A 594 -2.58 -11.34 -7.02
CA ALA A 594 -1.88 -10.08 -6.81
C ALA A 594 -2.71 -8.87 -7.26
N GLY A 595 -3.72 -9.07 -8.13
CA GLY A 595 -4.45 -7.97 -8.74
C GLY A 595 -5.29 -8.40 -9.93
N ALA A 596 -5.61 -7.46 -10.83
CA ALA A 596 -6.41 -7.73 -12.03
C ALA A 596 -6.10 -6.80 -13.22
N LEU A 597 -6.61 -7.18 -14.40
CA LEU A 597 -6.34 -6.53 -15.70
C LEU A 597 -7.64 -6.28 -16.49
N VAL A 598 -7.90 -5.04 -16.90
CA VAL A 598 -9.06 -4.64 -17.72
C VAL A 598 -8.62 -3.99 -19.04
N ASP A 599 -9.49 -3.99 -20.06
CA ASP A 599 -9.28 -3.25 -21.32
C ASP A 599 -10.50 -2.41 -21.72
N GLU A 600 -10.47 -1.76 -22.90
CA GLU A 600 -11.56 -0.91 -23.38
C GLU A 600 -12.91 -1.62 -23.58
N ASN A 601 -12.89 -2.94 -23.81
CA ASN A 601 -14.09 -3.75 -24.10
C ASN A 601 -14.73 -4.33 -22.83
N PHE A 602 -13.99 -4.31 -21.71
CA PHE A 602 -14.34 -4.86 -20.39
C PHE A 602 -15.84 -4.86 -20.04
N MET A 603 -16.50 -3.71 -20.13
CA MET A 603 -17.92 -3.58 -19.76
C MET A 603 -18.87 -4.30 -20.74
N ALA A 604 -18.56 -4.32 -22.03
CA ALA A 604 -19.35 -5.06 -23.02
C ALA A 604 -19.17 -6.56 -22.83
N ASP A 605 -17.92 -7.00 -22.66
CA ASP A 605 -17.59 -8.41 -22.42
C ASP A 605 -18.18 -8.94 -21.11
N ALA A 606 -18.22 -8.11 -20.06
CA ALA A 606 -18.78 -8.50 -18.76
C ALA A 606 -20.30 -8.71 -18.86
N LEU A 607 -21.00 -7.78 -19.51
CA LEU A 607 -22.45 -7.88 -19.75
C LEU A 607 -22.79 -9.07 -20.68
N ALA A 608 -21.96 -9.34 -21.70
CA ALA A 608 -22.07 -10.51 -22.56
C ALA A 608 -21.76 -11.85 -21.86
N GLN A 609 -21.18 -11.81 -20.66
CA GLN A 609 -21.00 -12.97 -19.77
C GLN A 609 -22.04 -13.00 -18.63
N GLY A 610 -23.09 -12.16 -18.69
CA GLY A 610 -24.14 -12.07 -17.66
C GLY A 610 -23.69 -11.44 -16.34
N LEU A 611 -22.48 -10.85 -16.29
CA LEU A 611 -21.93 -10.23 -15.09
C LEU A 611 -22.32 -8.74 -15.01
N ASN A 612 -22.56 -8.25 -13.80
CA ASN A 612 -22.81 -6.83 -13.53
C ASN A 612 -21.66 -6.25 -12.68
N PRO A 613 -20.62 -5.65 -13.31
CA PRO A 613 -19.45 -5.10 -12.62
C PRO A 613 -19.76 -4.16 -11.45
N GLN A 614 -20.80 -3.32 -11.57
CA GLN A 614 -21.18 -2.37 -10.52
C GLN A 614 -21.68 -3.10 -9.26
N LYS A 615 -22.51 -4.14 -9.41
CA LYS A 615 -23.01 -4.94 -8.27
C LYS A 615 -21.88 -5.61 -7.47
N PHE A 616 -20.85 -6.11 -8.14
CA PHE A 616 -19.69 -6.69 -7.46
C PHE A 616 -18.86 -5.61 -6.77
N LEU A 617 -18.63 -4.46 -7.42
CA LEU A 617 -17.91 -3.34 -6.81
C LEU A 617 -18.63 -2.83 -5.54
N ASP A 618 -19.95 -2.63 -5.61
CA ASP A 618 -20.74 -2.12 -4.49
C ASP A 618 -20.70 -3.06 -3.26
N ASN A 619 -20.43 -4.36 -3.45
CA ASN A 619 -20.28 -5.36 -2.38
C ASN A 619 -18.81 -5.66 -1.98
N ASN A 620 -17.81 -4.92 -2.50
CA ASN A 620 -16.37 -5.22 -2.33
C ASN A 620 -15.95 -6.61 -2.88
N ASP A 621 -16.65 -7.12 -3.90
CA ASP A 621 -16.60 -8.51 -4.35
C ASP A 621 -15.78 -8.71 -5.65
N ALA A 622 -14.72 -7.91 -5.82
CA ALA A 622 -13.96 -7.84 -7.07
C ALA A 622 -13.25 -9.14 -7.44
N TYR A 623 -12.78 -9.95 -6.47
CA TYR A 623 -12.14 -11.24 -6.76
C TYR A 623 -13.13 -12.24 -7.34
N ASN A 624 -14.36 -12.30 -6.80
CA ASN A 624 -15.38 -13.22 -7.31
C ASN A 624 -15.87 -12.77 -8.70
N PHE A 625 -15.94 -11.46 -8.97
CA PHE A 625 -16.13 -10.96 -10.33
C PHE A 625 -15.03 -11.45 -11.29
N PHE A 626 -13.75 -11.16 -11.01
CA PHE A 626 -12.64 -11.53 -11.91
C PHE A 626 -12.41 -13.05 -11.99
N SER A 627 -12.81 -13.81 -10.97
CA SER A 627 -12.79 -15.28 -11.03
C SER A 627 -13.75 -15.83 -12.08
N GLN A 628 -14.91 -15.19 -12.26
CA GLN A 628 -15.91 -15.54 -13.29
C GLN A 628 -15.56 -14.94 -14.65
N PHE A 629 -15.22 -13.65 -14.69
CA PHE A 629 -14.90 -12.91 -15.91
C PHE A 629 -13.72 -13.54 -16.66
N TYR A 630 -13.95 -13.93 -17.92
CA TYR A 630 -13.02 -14.69 -18.74
C TYR A 630 -12.44 -15.95 -18.07
N ARG A 631 -13.17 -16.52 -17.09
CA ARG A 631 -12.78 -17.68 -16.27
C ARG A 631 -11.41 -17.50 -15.60
N SER A 632 -11.28 -16.45 -14.78
CA SER A 632 -10.06 -16.11 -14.02
C SER A 632 -8.84 -15.66 -14.84
N LYS A 633 -8.91 -15.60 -16.19
CA LYS A 633 -7.76 -15.18 -17.02
C LYS A 633 -7.25 -13.79 -16.66
N ASP A 634 -8.13 -12.89 -16.23
CA ASP A 634 -7.81 -11.49 -15.96
C ASP A 634 -7.49 -11.17 -14.50
N LEU A 635 -7.40 -12.20 -13.64
CA LEU A 635 -6.64 -12.09 -12.40
C LEU A 635 -5.13 -12.10 -12.72
N VAL A 636 -4.37 -11.29 -11.99
CA VAL A 636 -2.91 -11.38 -11.95
C VAL A 636 -2.55 -12.38 -10.85
N VAL A 637 -2.03 -13.55 -11.21
CA VAL A 637 -1.72 -14.63 -10.26
C VAL A 637 -0.26 -15.04 -10.40
N THR A 638 0.57 -14.60 -9.46
CA THR A 638 2.00 -14.96 -9.35
C THR A 638 2.27 -16.06 -8.32
N GLY A 639 1.35 -16.27 -7.37
CA GLY A 639 1.70 -16.83 -6.08
C GLY A 639 2.52 -15.85 -5.23
N LEU A 640 2.90 -16.25 -4.01
CA LEU A 640 3.75 -15.44 -3.13
C LEU A 640 5.11 -15.18 -3.79
N THR A 641 5.48 -13.90 -3.90
CA THR A 641 6.73 -13.49 -4.55
C THR A 641 7.93 -13.70 -3.62
N GLY A 642 7.77 -13.36 -2.34
CA GLY A 642 8.84 -13.34 -1.33
C GLY A 642 9.43 -11.95 -1.06
N THR A 643 8.83 -10.90 -1.62
CA THR A 643 9.18 -9.48 -1.39
C THR A 643 7.91 -8.66 -1.10
N ASN A 644 8.01 -7.39 -0.72
CA ASN A 644 6.88 -6.47 -0.67
C ASN A 644 7.37 -5.01 -0.71
N VAL A 645 6.97 -4.26 -1.74
CA VAL A 645 7.18 -2.82 -1.86
C VAL A 645 5.91 -2.11 -2.38
N MET A 646 4.75 -2.47 -1.82
CA MET A 646 3.42 -1.92 -2.16
C MET A 646 2.91 -2.36 -3.56
N ASP A 647 1.97 -1.64 -4.17
CA ASP A 647 1.39 -1.94 -5.48
C ASP A 647 2.15 -1.29 -6.65
N ILE A 648 1.89 -1.79 -7.85
CA ILE A 648 2.20 -1.13 -9.13
C ILE A 648 0.97 -1.13 -10.04
N GLN A 649 0.81 -0.04 -10.80
CA GLN A 649 -0.22 0.19 -11.80
C GLN A 649 0.42 0.43 -13.17
N LEU A 650 -0.08 -0.25 -14.20
CA LEU A 650 0.33 -0.09 -15.59
C LEU A 650 -0.87 0.32 -16.42
N LEU A 651 -0.83 1.53 -16.99
CA LEU A 651 -1.85 2.03 -17.91
C LEU A 651 -1.24 2.18 -19.32
N VAL A 652 -1.70 1.36 -20.26
CA VAL A 652 -1.29 1.42 -21.68
C VAL A 652 -2.38 2.09 -22.51
N VAL A 653 -1.97 2.97 -23.44
CA VAL A 653 -2.84 3.54 -24.47
C VAL A 653 -2.17 3.42 -25.84
N ARG A 654 -2.84 2.73 -26.77
CA ARG A 654 -2.44 2.53 -28.18
C ARG A 654 -3.50 3.13 -29.11
N ILE A 655 -3.06 3.60 -30.28
CA ILE A 655 -3.88 3.98 -31.45
C ILE A 655 -3.31 3.22 -32.66
#